data_AF-L0RAL2-F1
#
_entry.id   AF-L0RAL2-F1
#
_cell.length_a   1.000
_cell.length_b   1.000
_cell.length_c   1.000
_cell.angle_alpha   90.00
_cell.angle_beta   90.00
_cell.angle_gamma   90.00
#
_symmetry.space_group_name_H-M   'P 1'
#
loop_
_entity.id
_entity.type
_entity.pdbx_description
1 polymer ?
#
loop_
_entity_poly.entity_id
_entity_poly.type
_entity_poly.pdbx_seq_one_letter_code
_entity_poly.pdbx_strand_id
1 'polypeptide(L)'
;MTDEKEKIKFAVELWKAKAWNKWHWIQYYCTIAKHKFAAKFFLMILATIYISTLVLLPSFKLFPHELLAIKLNSLTDLFLALGCALLGASAIAFSFMMFAMQVNIERLPYGLFHKFSSDKKLLFYLTGSIGLAISIVLLSMIPDSSWILFAVANSATGTIAIFVLFLCGYKRALNLIDPSNQLKILLKDTQKHFQIWDKRCERAKPFYHTDFENETSSITQNPMDICRRAYFEKHPYWHNQAKEACNHAISFASKYASRGEYEISGKALNCIILINNEYVRTKGATFFSNTPFISTGYSHDNFISHSLELLRKYTTAGQHNKDERHIEQALICIRSLADIYLTIKYPSAFSIKNHANLALGYLDRAIESTIIDGMEDVLMNGLREIGLLSKNYMLHAKPEEIGRFAEIMRNVGLAKIADKKYFPVIQTATTQLSNLTINTIIYCKGNTEYTFNEIAQNVQTIAHIVLKIISDAPLTGNHSSYLGALYSPVDNQGFMNSFLGLTTELSRQERVFSDSGKHLFLNILEWLKSIQDNHTKIFNQAAIFQLPICTDLIMWTTSIIKGLIDLTKSPHCPEKLVLELNENIVGLSRAFIYTKGSRDIFSHLETNRITSYIFSCCQYAWEKENLELSEQLQEILFEWTKKAGKYETGWGIAGRGILGMCAFVLATDNQTFSEKAKEQIQSLAESFPENIKNLAINDLSEALSSVANHRYSHSEIEIALGNIAQGKKNNLLNEVIAILR
;
A
#
# COMPACT_ATOMS: atom_id res chain seq x y z
N MET A 1 -15.33 45.61 23.10
CA MET A 1 -16.60 45.08 22.53
C MET A 1 -16.48 43.66 21.95
N THR A 2 -15.31 43.21 21.52
CA THR A 2 -15.06 41.81 21.09
C THR A 2 -14.96 40.84 22.29
N ASP A 3 -14.25 41.23 23.34
CA ASP A 3 -14.00 40.40 24.54
C ASP A 3 -15.27 40.10 25.37
N GLU A 4 -16.24 41.01 25.40
CA GLU A 4 -17.49 40.83 26.15
C GLU A 4 -18.48 39.88 25.42
N LYS A 5 -18.47 39.89 24.08
CA LYS A 5 -19.24 38.95 23.26
C LYS A 5 -18.67 37.52 23.35
N GLU A 6 -17.35 37.38 23.45
CA GLU A 6 -16.69 36.08 23.64
C GLU A 6 -16.99 35.49 25.01
N LYS A 7 -16.97 36.31 26.08
CA LYS A 7 -17.35 35.87 27.44
C LYS A 7 -18.80 35.39 27.53
N ILE A 8 -19.74 36.10 26.88
CA ILE A 8 -21.15 35.69 26.84
C ILE A 8 -21.32 34.38 26.06
N LYS A 9 -20.64 34.23 24.92
CA LYS A 9 -20.67 33.00 24.11
C LYS A 9 -20.10 31.81 24.88
N PHE A 10 -19.00 32.01 25.60
CA PHE A 10 -18.39 30.99 26.45
C PHE A 10 -19.29 30.56 27.61
N ALA A 11 -19.93 31.52 28.30
CA ALA A 11 -20.85 31.24 29.40
C ALA A 11 -22.08 30.42 28.93
N VAL A 12 -22.60 30.71 27.74
CA VAL A 12 -23.70 29.94 27.13
C VAL A 12 -23.29 28.51 26.80
N GLU A 13 -22.09 28.32 26.23
CA GLU A 13 -21.56 26.98 25.93
C GLU A 13 -21.29 26.18 27.21
N LEU A 14 -20.79 26.81 28.27
CA LEU A 14 -20.59 26.18 29.58
C LEU A 14 -21.92 25.75 30.22
N TRP A 15 -22.96 26.59 30.13
CA TRP A 15 -24.30 26.25 30.66
C TRP A 15 -24.94 25.09 29.89
N LYS A 16 -24.87 25.12 28.55
CA LYS A 16 -25.31 23.99 27.71
C LYS A 16 -24.58 22.71 28.09
N ALA A 17 -23.26 22.76 28.27
CA ALA A 17 -22.46 21.60 28.65
C ALA A 17 -22.89 21.04 30.03
N LYS A 18 -23.17 21.89 31.02
CA LYS A 18 -23.68 21.48 32.35
C LYS A 18 -25.08 20.85 32.27
N ALA A 19 -25.99 21.46 31.51
CA ALA A 19 -27.34 20.94 31.30
C ALA A 19 -27.32 19.56 30.62
N TRP A 20 -26.47 19.39 29.61
CA TRP A 20 -26.28 18.11 28.92
C TRP A 20 -25.67 17.03 29.81
N ASN A 21 -24.72 17.38 30.69
CA ASN A 21 -24.14 16.41 31.62
C ASN A 21 -25.21 15.88 32.60
N LYS A 22 -26.06 16.77 33.14
CA LYS A 22 -27.21 16.37 33.96
C LYS A 22 -28.23 15.52 33.19
N TRP A 23 -28.52 15.87 31.93
CA TRP A 23 -29.41 15.08 31.08
C TRP A 23 -28.85 13.68 30.79
N HIS A 24 -27.55 13.54 30.56
CA HIS A 24 -26.91 12.23 30.34
C HIS A 24 -26.92 11.36 31.59
N TRP A 25 -26.72 11.97 32.76
CA TRP A 25 -26.88 11.27 34.03
C TRP A 25 -28.32 10.71 34.17
N ILE A 26 -29.33 11.52 33.84
CA ILE A 26 -30.74 11.07 33.79
C ILE A 26 -30.93 9.97 32.74
N GLN A 27 -30.41 10.11 31.52
CA GLN A 27 -30.52 9.09 30.48
C GLN A 27 -29.86 7.77 30.87
N TYR A 28 -28.70 7.81 31.53
CA TYR A 28 -27.99 6.62 32.03
C TYR A 28 -28.81 5.88 33.09
N TYR A 29 -29.39 6.61 34.05
CA TYR A 29 -30.32 6.03 35.00
C TYR A 29 -31.60 5.51 34.33
N CYS A 30 -32.13 6.20 33.32
CA CYS A 30 -33.27 5.73 32.54
C CYS A 30 -32.96 4.49 31.68
N THR A 31 -31.75 4.32 31.14
CA THR A 31 -31.37 3.12 30.39
C THR A 31 -31.12 1.93 31.30
N ILE A 32 -30.53 2.15 32.49
CA ILE A 32 -30.45 1.13 33.55
C ILE A 32 -31.85 0.73 34.01
N ALA A 33 -32.74 1.68 34.23
CA ALA A 33 -34.13 1.42 34.58
C ALA A 33 -34.85 0.67 33.44
N LYS A 34 -34.68 1.05 32.17
CA LYS A 34 -35.22 0.30 31.03
C LYS A 34 -34.68 -1.13 30.95
N HIS A 35 -33.42 -1.39 31.29
CA HIS A 35 -32.89 -2.75 31.32
C HIS A 35 -33.45 -3.59 32.48
N LYS A 36 -33.66 -2.98 33.64
CA LYS A 36 -34.22 -3.66 34.83
C LYS A 36 -35.74 -3.84 34.78
N PHE A 37 -36.45 -2.99 34.02
CA PHE A 37 -37.92 -2.96 33.93
C PHE A 37 -38.47 -3.25 32.52
N ALA A 38 -37.65 -3.68 31.54
CA ALA A 38 -38.11 -3.96 30.16
C ALA A 38 -39.31 -4.93 30.10
N ALA A 39 -39.28 -5.99 30.92
CA ALA A 39 -40.38 -6.94 31.03
C ALA A 39 -41.65 -6.31 31.62
N LYS A 40 -41.51 -5.39 32.58
CA LYS A 40 -42.63 -4.66 33.20
C LYS A 40 -43.22 -3.61 32.26
N PHE A 41 -42.40 -2.96 31.44
CA PHE A 41 -42.86 -2.01 30.41
C PHE A 41 -43.57 -2.74 29.26
N PHE A 42 -43.07 -3.93 28.88
CA PHE A 42 -43.74 -4.82 27.92
C PHE A 42 -45.10 -5.31 28.43
N LEU A 43 -45.18 -5.75 29.69
CA LEU A 43 -46.44 -6.08 30.36
C LEU A 43 -47.40 -4.89 30.41
N MET A 44 -46.90 -3.68 30.67
CA MET A 44 -47.70 -2.45 30.65
C MET A 44 -48.24 -2.14 29.26
N ILE A 45 -47.44 -2.24 28.19
CA ILE A 45 -47.93 -2.01 26.82
C ILE A 45 -48.97 -3.07 26.44
N LEU A 46 -48.73 -4.34 26.76
CA LEU A 46 -49.68 -5.42 26.48
C LEU A 46 -50.98 -5.24 27.27
N ALA A 47 -50.90 -4.84 28.53
CA ALA A 47 -52.04 -4.44 29.33
C ALA A 47 -52.74 -3.19 28.76
N THR A 48 -52.01 -2.21 28.25
CA THR A 48 -52.60 -0.99 27.66
C THR A 48 -53.31 -1.28 26.34
N ILE A 49 -52.79 -2.20 25.52
CA ILE A 49 -53.46 -2.67 24.29
C ILE A 49 -54.70 -3.49 24.66
N TYR A 50 -54.63 -4.33 25.70
CA TYR A 50 -55.77 -5.11 26.21
C TYR A 50 -56.85 -4.21 26.83
N ILE A 51 -56.45 -3.16 27.56
CA ILE A 51 -57.35 -2.16 28.13
C ILE A 51 -57.93 -1.27 27.02
N SER A 52 -57.13 -0.88 26.02
CA SER A 52 -57.59 -0.08 24.88
C SER A 52 -58.61 -0.84 24.02
N THR A 53 -58.46 -2.15 23.88
CA THR A 53 -59.45 -3.00 23.18
C THR A 53 -60.74 -3.15 23.99
N LEU A 54 -60.65 -3.24 25.33
CA LEU A 54 -61.80 -3.19 26.24
C LEU A 54 -62.49 -1.82 26.30
N VAL A 55 -61.78 -0.71 26.06
CA VAL A 55 -62.35 0.66 26.11
C VAL A 55 -62.98 1.08 24.79
N LEU A 56 -62.49 0.61 23.64
CA LEU A 56 -63.08 0.87 22.31
C LEU A 56 -64.34 0.03 22.01
N LEU A 57 -64.61 -0.93 22.87
CA LEU A 57 -65.65 -1.95 22.85
C LEU A 57 -67.11 -1.45 22.81
N PRO A 58 -67.49 -0.35 23.53
CA PRO A 58 -68.89 0.12 23.52
C PRO A 58 -69.29 0.82 22.22
N SER A 59 -68.32 1.16 21.35
CA SER A 59 -68.52 2.04 20.19
C SER A 59 -68.87 1.29 18.90
N PHE A 60 -68.68 -0.03 18.84
CA PHE A 60 -68.97 -0.85 17.66
C PHE A 60 -70.34 -1.55 17.76
N LYS A 61 -71.43 -0.79 17.70
CA LYS A 61 -72.74 -1.36 17.34
C LYS A 61 -72.87 -1.40 15.82
N LEU A 62 -72.37 -2.45 15.17
CA LEU A 62 -72.64 -2.71 13.75
C LEU A 62 -73.28 -4.10 13.56
N PHE A 63 -74.52 -4.07 13.06
CA PHE A 63 -75.36 -5.13 12.46
C PHE A 63 -75.44 -6.52 13.13
N PRO A 64 -76.64 -6.98 13.57
CA PRO A 64 -76.85 -8.35 13.98
C PRO A 64 -77.09 -9.22 12.73
N HIS A 65 -76.17 -10.14 12.41
CA HIS A 65 -76.46 -11.19 11.44
C HIS A 65 -76.75 -12.48 12.21
N GLU A 66 -78.03 -12.86 12.26
CA GLU A 66 -78.60 -14.06 12.92
C GLU A 66 -77.87 -15.39 12.58
N LEU A 67 -77.07 -15.41 11.52
CA LEU A 67 -76.30 -16.55 11.03
C LEU A 67 -75.15 -17.00 11.98
N LEU A 68 -74.59 -16.09 12.78
CA LEU A 68 -73.46 -16.37 13.68
C LEU A 68 -73.90 -16.64 15.14
N ALA A 69 -75.07 -16.15 15.54
CA ALA A 69 -75.62 -16.31 16.90
C ALA A 69 -75.99 -17.78 17.22
N ILE A 70 -76.38 -18.55 16.20
CA ILE A 70 -76.92 -19.92 16.34
C ILE A 70 -75.81 -20.95 16.68
N LYS A 71 -74.52 -20.61 16.52
CA LYS A 71 -73.38 -21.52 16.76
C LYS A 71 -72.28 -20.93 17.64
N LEU A 72 -72.64 -20.13 18.66
CA LEU A 72 -71.68 -19.49 19.56
C LEU A 72 -70.72 -20.51 20.20
N ASN A 73 -71.23 -21.66 20.67
CA ASN A 73 -70.42 -22.72 21.27
C ASN A 73 -69.37 -23.31 20.29
N SER A 74 -69.74 -23.51 19.01
CA SER A 74 -68.78 -24.02 18.02
C SER A 74 -67.69 -23.00 17.69
N LEU A 75 -67.99 -21.70 17.81
CA LEU A 75 -67.05 -20.63 17.55
C LEU A 75 -66.09 -20.42 18.74
N THR A 76 -66.57 -20.58 19.97
CA THR A 76 -65.73 -20.56 21.18
C THR A 76 -64.75 -21.74 21.18
N ASP A 77 -65.22 -22.93 20.79
CA ASP A 77 -64.38 -24.12 20.63
C ASP A 77 -63.32 -23.92 19.54
N LEU A 78 -63.69 -23.26 18.43
CA LEU A 78 -62.75 -22.92 17.37
C LEU A 78 -61.67 -21.94 17.84
N PHE A 79 -62.02 -20.90 18.59
CA PHE A 79 -61.01 -19.96 19.13
C PHE A 79 -60.10 -20.62 20.16
N LEU A 80 -60.64 -21.49 21.01
CA LEU A 80 -59.86 -22.28 21.95
C LEU A 80 -58.87 -23.19 21.21
N ALA A 81 -59.36 -23.96 20.22
CA ALA A 81 -58.52 -24.86 19.42
C ALA A 81 -57.46 -24.09 18.61
N LEU A 82 -57.83 -22.99 17.96
CA LEU A 82 -56.92 -22.15 17.17
C LEU A 82 -55.86 -21.50 18.06
N GLY A 83 -56.25 -20.92 19.20
CA GLY A 83 -55.33 -20.30 20.15
C GLY A 83 -54.35 -21.31 20.75
N CYS A 84 -54.83 -22.50 21.12
CA CYS A 84 -53.97 -23.61 21.59
C CYS A 84 -53.02 -24.11 20.48
N ALA A 85 -53.49 -24.24 19.24
CA ALA A 85 -52.65 -24.61 18.10
C ALA A 85 -51.56 -23.56 17.84
N LEU A 86 -51.90 -22.27 17.89
CA LEU A 86 -50.95 -21.17 17.72
C LEU A 86 -49.94 -21.06 18.88
N LEU A 87 -50.37 -21.35 20.11
CA LEU A 87 -49.47 -21.51 21.25
C LEU A 87 -48.48 -22.65 21.04
N GLY A 88 -48.96 -23.82 20.60
CA GLY A 88 -48.12 -24.97 20.25
C GLY A 88 -47.12 -24.65 19.12
N ALA A 89 -47.58 -24.01 18.05
CA ALA A 89 -46.73 -23.57 16.95
C ALA A 89 -45.66 -22.55 17.41
N SER A 90 -46.02 -21.61 18.29
CA SER A 90 -45.09 -20.64 18.88
C SER A 90 -44.01 -21.34 19.71
N ALA A 91 -44.38 -22.37 20.48
CA ALA A 91 -43.44 -23.15 21.28
C ALA A 91 -42.48 -23.97 20.41
N ILE A 92 -42.96 -24.60 19.33
CA ILE A 92 -42.11 -25.33 18.38
C ILE A 92 -41.13 -24.40 17.68
N ALA A 93 -41.63 -23.27 17.15
CA ALA A 93 -40.81 -22.26 16.50
C ALA A 93 -39.74 -21.71 17.45
N PHE A 94 -40.10 -21.48 18.73
CA PHE A 94 -39.14 -21.08 19.76
C PHE A 94 -38.04 -22.11 19.96
N SER A 95 -38.40 -23.36 20.20
CA SER A 95 -37.44 -24.45 20.42
C SER A 95 -36.49 -24.60 19.23
N PHE A 96 -37.01 -24.53 18.01
CA PHE A 96 -36.18 -24.61 16.80
C PHE A 96 -35.23 -23.41 16.67
N MET A 97 -35.72 -22.18 16.88
CA MET A 97 -34.87 -20.98 16.84
C MET A 97 -33.78 -21.00 17.91
N MET A 98 -34.11 -21.44 19.13
CA MET A 98 -33.15 -21.59 20.22
C MET A 98 -32.13 -22.68 19.94
N PHE A 99 -32.56 -23.83 19.41
CA PHE A 99 -31.67 -24.91 19.01
C PHE A 99 -30.71 -24.48 17.89
N ALA A 100 -31.22 -23.82 16.84
CA ALA A 100 -30.39 -23.28 15.76
C ALA A 100 -29.36 -22.25 16.28
N MET A 101 -29.75 -21.45 17.26
CA MET A 101 -28.84 -20.53 17.94
C MET A 101 -27.80 -21.30 18.78
N GLN A 102 -28.19 -22.38 19.45
CA GLN A 102 -27.34 -23.24 20.27
C GLN A 102 -26.32 -24.04 19.45
N VAL A 103 -26.72 -24.62 18.32
CA VAL A 103 -25.78 -25.29 17.39
C VAL A 103 -24.77 -24.28 16.83
N ASN A 104 -25.13 -23.01 16.74
CA ASN A 104 -24.18 -21.95 16.41
C ASN A 104 -23.26 -21.55 17.60
N ILE A 105 -23.57 -21.93 18.85
CA ILE A 105 -22.70 -21.69 20.03
C ILE A 105 -21.42 -22.49 19.94
N GLU A 106 -21.45 -23.70 19.40
CA GLU A 106 -20.24 -24.45 19.07
C GLU A 106 -19.33 -23.70 18.10
N ARG A 107 -19.81 -22.60 17.50
CA ARG A 107 -19.11 -21.72 16.57
C ARG A 107 -18.69 -20.36 17.18
N LEU A 108 -19.11 -20.01 18.40
CA LEU A 108 -18.89 -18.68 19.01
C LEU A 108 -18.11 -18.66 20.34
N PRO A 109 -17.40 -17.56 20.69
CA PRO A 109 -16.87 -17.31 22.04
C PRO A 109 -17.98 -17.00 23.05
N TYR A 110 -17.82 -17.42 24.31
CA TYR A 110 -18.83 -17.36 25.38
C TYR A 110 -19.49 -15.97 25.59
N GLY A 111 -18.74 -14.86 25.44
CA GLY A 111 -19.28 -13.50 25.59
C GLY A 111 -20.27 -13.08 24.50
N LEU A 112 -20.08 -13.54 23.26
CA LEU A 112 -20.98 -13.25 22.12
C LEU A 112 -22.30 -14.01 22.24
N PHE A 113 -22.28 -15.20 22.85
CA PHE A 113 -23.48 -15.99 23.11
C PHE A 113 -24.48 -15.24 24.01
N HIS A 114 -24.03 -14.72 25.16
CA HIS A 114 -24.92 -13.96 26.04
C HIS A 114 -25.49 -12.72 25.33
N LYS A 115 -24.67 -12.07 24.49
CA LYS A 115 -25.08 -10.87 23.75
C LYS A 115 -26.14 -11.18 22.68
N PHE A 116 -26.02 -12.29 21.95
CA PHE A 116 -26.97 -12.65 20.88
C PHE A 116 -28.21 -13.40 21.37
N SER A 117 -28.10 -14.20 22.43
CA SER A 117 -29.26 -14.85 23.08
C SER A 117 -30.19 -13.84 23.77
N SER A 118 -29.65 -12.71 24.23
CA SER A 118 -30.41 -11.61 24.82
C SER A 118 -30.92 -10.59 23.77
N ASP A 119 -30.99 -10.95 22.47
CA ASP A 119 -31.48 -10.03 21.44
C ASP A 119 -32.95 -9.63 21.71
N LYS A 120 -33.13 -8.39 22.15
CA LYS A 120 -34.45 -7.86 22.56
C LYS A 120 -35.50 -7.92 21.46
N LYS A 121 -35.09 -7.82 20.18
CA LYS A 121 -36.01 -7.88 19.04
C LYS A 121 -36.52 -9.29 18.81
N LEU A 122 -35.62 -10.28 18.83
CA LEU A 122 -36.02 -11.68 18.72
C LEU A 122 -36.93 -12.09 19.88
N LEU A 123 -36.55 -11.74 21.12
CA LEU A 123 -37.39 -11.99 22.30
C LEU A 123 -38.77 -11.32 22.16
N PHE A 124 -38.82 -10.08 21.66
CA PHE A 124 -40.08 -9.37 21.43
C PHE A 124 -40.99 -10.06 20.41
N TYR A 125 -40.44 -10.52 19.27
CA TYR A 125 -41.25 -11.22 18.26
C TYR A 125 -41.86 -12.49 18.84
N LEU A 126 -41.08 -13.21 19.65
CA LEU A 126 -41.52 -14.43 20.29
C LEU A 126 -42.54 -14.19 21.40
N THR A 127 -42.22 -13.35 22.39
CA THR A 127 -43.16 -13.07 23.50
C THR A 127 -44.42 -12.37 22.98
N GLY A 128 -44.31 -11.57 21.92
CA GLY A 128 -45.44 -10.98 21.21
C GLY A 128 -46.35 -12.06 20.60
N SER A 129 -45.78 -13.07 19.92
CA SER A 129 -46.56 -14.17 19.33
C SER A 129 -47.32 -15.00 20.39
N ILE A 130 -46.65 -15.32 21.51
CA ILE A 130 -47.27 -16.04 22.64
C ILE A 130 -48.38 -15.18 23.27
N GLY A 131 -48.14 -13.89 23.47
CA GLY A 131 -49.13 -12.96 24.02
C GLY A 131 -50.37 -12.82 23.13
N LEU A 132 -50.19 -12.77 21.81
CA LEU A 132 -51.30 -12.76 20.85
C LEU A 132 -52.07 -14.08 20.85
N ALA A 133 -51.37 -15.22 20.95
CA ALA A 133 -52.03 -16.53 20.99
C ALA A 133 -52.86 -16.70 22.28
N ILE A 134 -52.36 -16.24 23.43
CA ILE A 134 -53.13 -16.17 24.68
C ILE A 134 -54.35 -15.26 24.53
N SER A 135 -54.18 -14.09 23.88
CA SER A 135 -55.30 -13.19 23.60
C SER A 135 -56.40 -13.88 22.77
N ILE A 136 -56.03 -14.69 21.76
CA ILE A 136 -56.98 -15.46 20.95
C ILE A 136 -57.68 -16.54 21.79
N VAL A 137 -56.96 -17.24 22.69
CA VAL A 137 -57.58 -18.20 23.63
C VAL A 137 -58.60 -17.50 24.53
N LEU A 138 -58.29 -16.30 25.05
CA LEU A 138 -59.18 -15.54 25.92
C LEU A 138 -60.46 -15.08 25.20
N LEU A 139 -60.46 -14.96 23.86
CA LEU A 139 -61.68 -14.73 23.07
C LEU A 139 -62.66 -15.91 23.11
N SER A 140 -62.29 -17.08 23.66
CA SER A 140 -63.25 -18.17 23.89
C SER A 140 -64.22 -17.90 25.05
N MET A 141 -63.95 -16.89 25.90
CA MET A 141 -64.78 -16.55 27.08
C MET A 141 -65.85 -15.48 26.80
N ILE A 142 -66.33 -15.34 25.57
CA ILE A 142 -67.29 -14.29 25.19
C ILE A 142 -68.68 -14.58 25.77
N PRO A 143 -69.29 -13.64 26.53
CA PRO A 143 -70.58 -13.85 27.18
C PRO A 143 -71.80 -13.58 26.28
N ASP A 144 -71.68 -12.74 25.22
CA ASP A 144 -72.83 -12.28 24.41
C ASP A 144 -72.58 -12.33 22.89
N SER A 145 -73.64 -12.60 22.12
CA SER A 145 -73.61 -12.70 20.64
C SER A 145 -73.26 -11.39 19.92
N SER A 146 -73.34 -10.24 20.59
CA SER A 146 -72.99 -8.93 20.01
C SER A 146 -71.49 -8.75 19.77
N TRP A 147 -70.65 -9.63 20.32
CA TRP A 147 -69.18 -9.53 20.30
C TRP A 147 -68.51 -10.41 19.26
N ILE A 148 -69.30 -11.26 18.58
CA ILE A 148 -68.79 -12.28 17.66
C ILE A 148 -67.98 -11.67 16.52
N LEU A 149 -68.49 -10.61 15.89
CA LEU A 149 -67.83 -9.98 14.74
C LEU A 149 -66.44 -9.42 15.11
N PHE A 150 -66.35 -8.79 16.29
CA PHE A 150 -65.10 -8.30 16.83
C PHE A 150 -64.12 -9.43 17.13
N ALA A 151 -64.60 -10.51 17.74
CA ALA A 151 -63.77 -11.67 18.07
C ALA A 151 -63.21 -12.37 16.83
N VAL A 152 -64.03 -12.55 15.79
CA VAL A 152 -63.59 -13.10 14.51
C VAL A 152 -62.56 -12.20 13.84
N ALA A 153 -62.80 -10.88 13.78
CA ALA A 153 -61.86 -9.93 13.21
C ALA A 153 -60.53 -9.87 13.98
N ASN A 154 -60.59 -9.87 15.32
CA ASN A 154 -59.41 -9.84 16.18
C ASN A 154 -58.63 -11.16 16.13
N SER A 155 -59.32 -12.30 16.01
CA SER A 155 -58.68 -13.61 15.83
C SER A 155 -58.00 -13.73 14.46
N ALA A 156 -58.66 -13.28 13.39
CA ALA A 156 -58.07 -13.27 12.04
C ALA A 156 -56.84 -12.36 11.95
N THR A 157 -56.94 -11.13 12.46
CA THR A 157 -55.82 -10.17 12.48
C THR A 157 -54.70 -10.62 13.42
N GLY A 158 -55.02 -11.17 14.59
CA GLY A 158 -54.07 -11.76 15.53
C GLY A 158 -53.31 -12.94 14.91
N THR A 159 -54.00 -13.82 14.18
CA THR A 159 -53.39 -14.95 13.47
C THR A 159 -52.43 -14.46 12.38
N ILE A 160 -52.83 -13.50 11.55
CA ILE A 160 -51.96 -12.88 10.53
C ILE A 160 -50.74 -12.23 11.20
N ALA A 161 -50.95 -11.49 12.30
CA ALA A 161 -49.88 -10.85 13.05
C ALA A 161 -48.88 -11.87 13.63
N ILE A 162 -49.35 -13.00 14.15
CA ILE A 162 -48.48 -14.10 14.62
C ILE A 162 -47.62 -14.64 13.47
N PHE A 163 -48.20 -14.90 12.30
CA PHE A 163 -47.42 -15.33 11.12
C PHE A 163 -46.36 -14.30 10.69
N VAL A 164 -46.71 -13.01 10.67
CA VAL A 164 -45.76 -11.93 10.36
C VAL A 164 -44.64 -11.88 11.41
N LEU A 165 -44.97 -11.99 12.71
CA LEU A 165 -43.99 -12.02 13.79
C LEU A 165 -43.07 -13.23 13.69
N PHE A 166 -43.58 -14.41 13.30
CA PHE A 166 -42.75 -15.58 13.03
C PHE A 166 -41.80 -15.37 11.86
N LEU A 167 -42.28 -14.84 10.73
CA LEU A 167 -41.41 -14.54 9.59
C LEU A 167 -40.32 -13.52 9.97
N CYS A 168 -40.67 -12.51 10.76
CA CYS A 168 -39.72 -11.52 11.27
C CYS A 168 -38.72 -12.14 12.26
N GLY A 169 -39.19 -12.98 13.18
CA GLY A 169 -38.39 -13.74 14.13
C GLY A 169 -37.41 -14.68 13.43
N TYR A 170 -37.89 -15.45 12.46
CA TYR A 170 -37.09 -16.35 11.64
C TYR A 170 -36.02 -15.59 10.85
N LYS A 171 -36.38 -14.50 10.15
CA LYS A 171 -35.41 -13.65 9.45
C LYS A 171 -34.38 -13.04 10.41
N ARG A 172 -34.79 -12.64 11.63
CA ARG A 172 -33.88 -12.14 12.67
C ARG A 172 -32.95 -13.23 13.18
N ALA A 173 -33.45 -14.44 13.41
CA ALA A 173 -32.67 -15.60 13.84
C ALA A 173 -31.62 -15.98 12.79
N LEU A 174 -32.00 -16.06 11.50
CA LEU A 174 -31.04 -16.29 10.41
C LEU A 174 -29.93 -15.22 10.38
N ASN A 175 -30.28 -13.94 10.54
CA ASN A 175 -29.29 -12.87 10.61
C ASN A 175 -28.37 -12.96 11.84
N LEU A 176 -28.86 -13.51 12.95
CA LEU A 176 -28.05 -13.75 14.15
C LEU A 176 -27.21 -15.02 14.03
N ILE A 177 -27.52 -15.91 13.08
CA ILE A 177 -26.75 -17.12 12.83
C ILE A 177 -25.60 -16.85 11.86
N ASP A 178 -25.82 -16.04 10.82
CA ASP A 178 -24.81 -15.71 9.81
C ASP A 178 -23.56 -15.03 10.43
N PRO A 179 -22.38 -15.65 10.33
CA PRO A 179 -21.09 -15.10 10.76
C PRO A 179 -20.82 -13.66 10.29
N SER A 180 -21.15 -13.37 9.03
CA SER A 180 -20.90 -12.06 8.44
C SER A 180 -21.78 -10.99 9.09
N ASN A 181 -23.04 -11.32 9.38
CA ASN A 181 -23.97 -10.41 10.05
C ASN A 181 -23.64 -10.22 11.54
N GLN A 182 -23.13 -11.25 12.22
CA GLN A 182 -22.63 -11.13 13.60
C GLN A 182 -21.49 -10.12 13.70
N LEU A 183 -20.51 -10.19 12.79
CA LEU A 183 -19.41 -9.23 12.71
C LEU A 183 -19.91 -7.81 12.39
N LYS A 184 -20.89 -7.67 11.49
CA LYS A 184 -21.54 -6.37 11.22
C LYS A 184 -22.24 -5.79 12.44
N ILE A 185 -22.91 -6.61 13.26
CA ILE A 185 -23.54 -6.16 14.50
C ILE A 185 -22.48 -5.69 15.49
N LEU A 186 -21.41 -6.48 15.66
CA LEU A 186 -20.28 -6.14 16.53
C LEU A 186 -19.65 -4.80 16.12
N LEU A 187 -19.36 -4.61 14.83
CA LEU A 187 -18.80 -3.37 14.31
C LEU A 187 -19.73 -2.18 14.52
N LYS A 188 -21.02 -2.31 14.18
CA LYS A 188 -22.01 -1.23 14.35
C LYS A 188 -22.16 -0.81 15.80
N ASP A 189 -22.12 -1.75 16.73
CA ASP A 189 -22.18 -1.46 18.16
C ASP A 189 -20.94 -0.70 18.64
N THR A 190 -19.75 -1.11 18.19
CA THR A 190 -18.49 -0.42 18.52
C THR A 190 -18.42 0.98 17.89
N GLN A 191 -18.85 1.14 16.63
CA GLN A 191 -18.97 2.44 15.97
C GLN A 191 -19.90 3.39 16.72
N LYS A 192 -21.09 2.91 17.12
CA LYS A 192 -22.02 3.71 17.93
C LYS A 192 -21.39 4.11 19.25
N HIS A 193 -20.67 3.20 19.91
CA HIS A 193 -19.99 3.50 21.16
C HIS A 193 -18.95 4.61 20.98
N PHE A 194 -18.10 4.53 19.96
CA PHE A 194 -17.14 5.58 19.63
C PHE A 194 -17.82 6.92 19.30
N GLN A 195 -18.89 6.90 18.51
CA GLN A 195 -19.68 8.11 18.21
C GLN A 195 -20.29 8.75 19.46
N ILE A 196 -20.70 7.95 20.45
CA ILE A 196 -21.20 8.47 21.73
C ILE A 196 -20.07 9.15 22.49
N TRP A 197 -18.88 8.55 22.54
CA TRP A 197 -17.72 9.13 23.21
C TRP A 197 -17.20 10.39 22.53
N ASP A 198 -17.12 10.41 21.20
CA ASP A 198 -16.76 11.59 20.42
C ASP A 198 -17.73 12.75 20.68
N LYS A 199 -19.05 12.49 20.62
CA LYS A 199 -20.07 13.50 20.96
C LYS A 199 -19.98 13.98 22.40
N ARG A 200 -19.65 13.12 23.35
CA ARG A 200 -19.46 13.49 24.76
C ARG A 200 -18.22 14.36 24.94
N CYS A 201 -17.13 14.01 24.26
CA CYS A 201 -15.91 14.79 24.25
C CYS A 201 -16.15 16.20 23.69
N GLU A 202 -16.76 16.32 22.50
CA GLU A 202 -17.06 17.62 21.89
C GLU A 202 -17.90 18.51 22.81
N ARG A 203 -18.89 17.94 23.49
CA ARG A 203 -19.73 18.68 24.44
C ARG A 203 -19.00 19.04 25.73
N ALA A 204 -17.95 18.32 26.08
CA ALA A 204 -17.16 18.57 27.27
C ALA A 204 -16.02 19.56 27.02
N LYS A 205 -15.67 19.87 25.76
CA LYS A 205 -14.62 20.82 25.39
C LYS A 205 -14.69 22.16 26.15
N PRO A 206 -15.86 22.81 26.34
CA PRO A 206 -15.94 24.07 27.08
C PRO A 206 -15.45 24.00 28.54
N PHE A 207 -15.42 22.82 29.16
CA PHE A 207 -14.90 22.63 30.52
C PHE A 207 -13.38 22.58 30.59
N TYR A 208 -12.71 22.35 29.47
CA TYR A 208 -11.25 22.19 29.38
C TYR A 208 -10.58 23.33 28.62
N HIS A 209 -11.37 24.24 28.03
CA HIS A 209 -10.88 25.46 27.39
C HIS A 209 -10.00 26.22 28.40
N THR A 210 -8.74 26.38 28.05
CA THR A 210 -7.77 27.18 28.81
C THR A 210 -7.38 28.37 27.94
N ASP A 211 -7.11 29.54 28.54
CA ASP A 211 -6.75 30.78 27.83
C ASP A 211 -5.47 30.66 26.96
N PHE A 212 -4.76 29.53 27.05
CA PHE A 212 -3.56 29.16 26.28
C PHE A 212 -3.78 28.87 24.79
N GLU A 213 -5.03 28.68 24.31
CA GLU A 213 -5.30 28.40 22.89
C GLU A 213 -5.03 29.61 21.96
N ASN A 214 -5.00 30.83 22.51
CA ASN A 214 -4.75 32.05 21.73
C ASN A 214 -3.26 32.31 21.41
N GLU A 215 -2.32 31.75 22.19
CA GLU A 215 -0.87 31.96 21.96
C GLU A 215 -0.23 30.83 21.15
N THR A 216 -0.59 29.56 21.40
CA THR A 216 0.04 28.39 20.74
C THR A 216 -0.46 28.09 19.33
N SER A 217 -1.63 28.60 18.95
CA SER A 217 -2.19 28.47 17.60
C SER A 217 -1.38 29.22 16.53
N SER A 218 -0.51 30.15 16.93
CA SER A 218 0.35 30.93 16.01
C SER A 218 1.68 30.24 15.64
N ILE A 219 2.12 29.23 16.41
CA ILE A 219 3.48 28.65 16.29
C ILE A 219 3.50 27.24 15.69
N THR A 220 2.37 26.50 15.70
CA THR A 220 2.32 25.10 15.24
C THR A 220 1.32 24.88 14.10
N GLN A 221 1.78 24.29 12.98
CA GLN A 221 0.95 24.01 11.79
C GLN A 221 -0.16 22.95 12.04
N ASN A 222 -0.07 22.16 13.11
CA ASN A 222 -1.12 21.23 13.56
C ASN A 222 -1.27 21.31 15.09
N PRO A 223 -2.15 22.17 15.61
CA PRO A 223 -2.33 22.30 17.06
C PRO A 223 -2.91 21.00 17.65
N MET A 224 -2.32 20.57 18.77
CA MET A 224 -2.77 19.42 19.56
C MET A 224 -4.17 19.69 20.16
N ASP A 225 -5.07 18.70 20.15
CA ASP A 225 -6.38 18.83 20.81
C ASP A 225 -6.25 18.55 22.32
N ILE A 226 -5.80 19.58 23.06
CA ILE A 226 -5.55 19.51 24.51
C ILE A 226 -6.84 19.17 25.26
N CYS A 227 -7.97 19.77 24.87
CA CYS A 227 -9.28 19.53 25.49
C CYS A 227 -9.71 18.08 25.38
N ARG A 228 -9.61 17.49 24.18
CA ARG A 228 -9.94 16.08 23.93
C ARG A 228 -9.02 15.13 24.68
N ARG A 229 -7.72 15.46 24.76
CA ARG A 229 -6.76 14.68 25.55
C ARG A 229 -7.16 14.64 27.03
N ALA A 230 -7.38 15.80 27.64
CA ALA A 230 -7.73 15.90 29.06
C ALA A 230 -9.02 15.13 29.39
N TYR A 231 -9.98 15.12 28.46
CA TYR A 231 -11.21 14.33 28.60
C TYR A 231 -10.95 12.82 28.62
N PHE A 232 -10.14 12.29 27.69
CA PHE A 232 -9.84 10.85 27.63
C PHE A 232 -8.93 10.37 28.76
N GLU A 233 -8.00 11.20 29.25
CA GLU A 233 -7.17 10.87 30.43
C GLU A 233 -8.02 10.67 31.68
N LYS A 234 -9.12 11.43 31.86
CA LYS A 234 -10.07 11.23 32.97
C LYS A 234 -10.97 9.99 32.80
N HIS A 235 -11.01 9.39 31.62
CA HIS A 235 -11.88 8.26 31.30
C HIS A 235 -11.11 7.07 30.71
N PRO A 236 -10.17 6.43 31.45
CA PRO A 236 -9.21 5.47 30.89
C PRO A 236 -9.82 4.21 30.26
N TYR A 237 -11.09 3.89 30.54
CA TYR A 237 -11.77 2.69 30.04
C TYR A 237 -12.65 2.92 28.80
N TRP A 238 -12.61 4.10 28.19
CA TRP A 238 -13.45 4.45 27.04
C TRP A 238 -13.24 3.54 25.81
N HIS A 239 -12.08 2.89 25.70
CA HIS A 239 -11.75 1.96 24.60
C HIS A 239 -11.99 0.47 24.93
N ASN A 240 -12.46 0.11 26.14
CA ASN A 240 -12.56 -1.30 26.56
C ASN A 240 -13.51 -2.11 25.68
N GLN A 241 -14.66 -1.55 25.31
CA GLN A 241 -15.62 -2.21 24.42
C GLN A 241 -14.99 -2.53 23.05
N ALA A 242 -14.14 -1.64 22.53
CA ALA A 242 -13.42 -1.89 21.29
C ALA A 242 -12.36 -2.98 21.45
N LYS A 243 -11.68 -3.02 22.60
CA LYS A 243 -10.71 -4.08 22.94
C LYS A 243 -11.38 -5.46 22.97
N GLU A 244 -12.54 -5.56 23.62
CA GLU A 244 -13.35 -6.78 23.63
C GLU A 244 -13.84 -7.16 22.22
N ALA A 245 -14.26 -6.17 21.42
CA ALA A 245 -14.66 -6.42 20.03
C ALA A 245 -13.50 -6.95 19.17
N CYS A 246 -12.28 -6.42 19.32
CA CYS A 246 -11.09 -6.97 18.65
C CYS A 246 -10.78 -8.39 19.12
N ASN A 247 -10.85 -8.68 20.43
CA ASN A 247 -10.65 -10.04 20.96
C ASN A 247 -11.67 -11.03 20.39
N HIS A 248 -12.92 -10.60 20.23
CA HIS A 248 -13.97 -11.40 19.62
C HIS A 248 -13.72 -11.62 18.14
N ALA A 249 -13.40 -10.56 17.40
CA ALA A 249 -13.10 -10.64 15.97
C ALA A 249 -11.89 -11.54 15.68
N ILE A 250 -10.81 -11.47 16.45
CA ILE A 250 -9.64 -12.33 16.23
C ILE A 250 -9.91 -13.79 16.60
N SER A 251 -10.68 -14.03 17.67
CA SER A 251 -11.11 -15.40 18.03
C SER A 251 -11.98 -16.00 16.93
N PHE A 252 -12.81 -15.18 16.32
CA PHE A 252 -13.62 -15.54 15.17
C PHE A 252 -12.73 -15.88 13.97
N ALA A 253 -11.79 -15.00 13.61
CA ALA A 253 -10.83 -15.22 12.54
C ALA A 253 -10.08 -16.54 12.72
N SER A 254 -9.50 -16.78 13.91
CA SER A 254 -8.72 -17.97 14.21
C SER A 254 -9.52 -19.27 14.04
N LYS A 255 -10.79 -19.26 14.49
CA LYS A 255 -11.66 -20.43 14.43
C LYS A 255 -12.15 -20.75 13.02
N TYR A 256 -12.39 -19.75 12.18
CA TYR A 256 -12.79 -19.98 10.78
C TYR A 256 -11.59 -20.30 9.90
N ALA A 257 -10.43 -19.70 10.17
CA ALA A 257 -9.17 -20.05 9.52
C ALA A 257 -8.79 -21.52 9.78
N SER A 258 -8.90 -22.02 11.02
CA SER A 258 -8.62 -23.42 11.33
C SER A 258 -9.56 -24.43 10.66
N ARG A 259 -10.69 -23.97 10.12
CA ARG A 259 -11.64 -24.77 9.33
C ARG A 259 -11.46 -24.61 7.82
N GLY A 260 -10.50 -23.79 7.38
CA GLY A 260 -10.29 -23.47 5.97
C GLY A 260 -11.30 -22.46 5.39
N GLU A 261 -12.16 -21.84 6.22
CA GLU A 261 -13.15 -20.84 5.81
C GLU A 261 -12.54 -19.42 5.79
N TYR A 262 -11.59 -19.20 4.88
CA TYR A 262 -10.81 -17.96 4.82
C TYR A 262 -11.63 -16.71 4.47
N GLU A 263 -12.77 -16.84 3.77
CA GLU A 263 -13.61 -15.67 3.46
C GLU A 263 -14.17 -15.03 4.74
N ILE A 264 -14.60 -15.86 5.69
CA ILE A 264 -15.14 -15.40 6.97
C ILE A 264 -14.03 -14.90 7.87
N SER A 265 -12.87 -15.57 7.86
CA SER A 265 -11.68 -15.09 8.56
C SER A 265 -11.25 -13.70 8.09
N GLY A 266 -11.19 -13.48 6.77
CA GLY A 266 -10.88 -12.19 6.17
C GLY A 266 -11.88 -11.10 6.58
N LYS A 267 -13.18 -11.41 6.61
CA LYS A 267 -14.22 -10.47 7.11
C LYS A 267 -14.02 -10.12 8.59
N ALA A 268 -13.57 -11.07 9.40
CA ALA A 268 -13.29 -10.86 10.81
C ALA A 268 -12.04 -9.98 11.03
N LEU A 269 -10.97 -10.20 10.28
CA LEU A 269 -9.79 -9.34 10.28
C LEU A 269 -10.12 -7.92 9.79
N ASN A 270 -10.96 -7.79 8.75
CA ASN A 270 -11.45 -6.49 8.31
C ASN A 270 -12.26 -5.75 9.39
N CYS A 271 -12.98 -6.49 10.25
CA CYS A 271 -13.64 -5.89 11.40
C CYS A 271 -12.61 -5.22 12.36
N ILE A 272 -11.45 -5.85 12.59
CA ILE A 272 -10.37 -5.27 13.41
C ILE A 272 -9.80 -4.01 12.77
N ILE A 273 -9.59 -4.01 11.45
CA ILE A 273 -9.16 -2.85 10.66
C ILE A 273 -10.14 -1.68 10.88
N LEU A 274 -11.43 -1.92 10.69
CA LEU A 274 -12.47 -0.89 10.82
C LEU A 274 -12.61 -0.37 12.25
N ILE A 275 -12.48 -1.23 13.27
CA ILE A 275 -12.48 -0.79 14.68
C ILE A 275 -11.26 0.12 14.96
N ASN A 276 -10.08 -0.23 14.45
CA ASN A 276 -8.88 0.59 14.61
C ASN A 276 -8.99 1.94 13.90
N ASN A 277 -9.58 1.97 12.70
CA ASN A 277 -9.85 3.22 11.99
C ASN A 277 -10.76 4.16 12.82
N GLU A 278 -11.83 3.61 13.39
CA GLU A 278 -12.74 4.39 14.25
C GLU A 278 -12.07 4.84 15.55
N TYR A 279 -11.17 4.03 16.11
CA TYR A 279 -10.36 4.41 17.27
C TYR A 279 -9.47 5.61 16.96
N VAL A 280 -8.69 5.54 15.87
CA VAL A 280 -7.80 6.64 15.42
C VAL A 280 -8.61 7.91 15.14
N ARG A 281 -9.75 7.78 14.47
CA ARG A 281 -10.66 8.90 14.18
C ARG A 281 -11.21 9.56 15.45
N THR A 282 -11.62 8.75 16.43
CA THR A 282 -12.21 9.23 17.70
C THR A 282 -11.15 9.88 18.60
N LYS A 283 -9.95 9.30 18.65
CA LYS A 283 -8.83 9.85 19.40
C LYS A 283 -8.32 11.15 18.77
N GLY A 284 -8.32 11.24 17.43
CA GLY A 284 -8.01 12.47 16.70
C GLY A 284 -6.56 12.92 16.89
N ALA A 285 -6.31 14.23 16.85
CA ALA A 285 -4.97 14.81 17.04
C ALA A 285 -4.59 14.86 18.53
N THR A 286 -4.54 13.70 19.21
CA THR A 286 -4.07 13.57 20.60
C THR A 286 -2.92 12.57 20.75
N PHE A 287 -2.32 12.10 19.65
CA PHE A 287 -1.23 11.13 19.66
C PHE A 287 0.13 11.80 19.81
N PHE A 288 1.08 11.10 20.46
CA PHE A 288 2.46 11.54 20.60
C PHE A 288 3.39 10.69 19.74
N SER A 289 4.32 11.36 19.05
CA SER A 289 5.46 10.70 18.43
C SER A 289 6.58 10.57 19.46
N ASN A 290 7.37 9.50 19.39
CA ASN A 290 8.68 9.51 20.03
C ASN A 290 9.55 10.58 19.39
N THR A 291 10.27 11.35 20.21
CA THR A 291 11.39 12.15 19.73
C THR A 291 12.67 11.33 19.94
N PRO A 292 13.63 11.36 19.00
CA PRO A 292 14.85 10.53 19.08
C PRO A 292 15.66 10.69 20.37
N PHE A 293 15.54 11.85 21.02
CA PHE A 293 16.32 12.20 22.21
C PHE A 293 15.54 12.14 23.53
N ILE A 294 14.20 12.04 23.49
CA ILE A 294 13.35 12.04 24.69
C ILE A 294 12.21 11.04 24.51
N SER A 295 12.30 9.89 25.18
CA SER A 295 11.17 8.96 25.28
C SER A 295 10.13 9.55 26.23
N THR A 296 9.09 10.16 25.68
CA THR A 296 7.90 10.48 26.48
C THR A 296 7.08 9.21 26.63
N GLY A 297 6.73 8.81 27.85
CA GLY A 297 5.88 7.63 28.09
C GLY A 297 4.49 7.68 27.41
N TYR A 298 4.15 8.82 26.80
CA TYR A 298 2.90 9.09 26.09
C TYR A 298 2.89 8.61 24.62
N SER A 299 4.03 8.20 24.06
CA SER A 299 4.10 7.64 22.70
C SER A 299 3.58 6.21 22.61
N HIS A 300 3.42 5.54 23.74
CA HIS A 300 2.87 4.19 23.81
C HIS A 300 1.35 4.22 23.86
N ASP A 301 0.71 3.57 22.89
CA ASP A 301 -0.73 3.39 22.85
C ASP A 301 -1.11 1.93 23.14
N ASN A 302 -1.79 1.71 24.26
CA ASN A 302 -2.18 0.38 24.73
C ASN A 302 -3.16 -0.32 23.77
N PHE A 303 -4.03 0.42 23.08
CA PHE A 303 -5.04 -0.16 22.20
C PHE A 303 -4.43 -0.59 20.86
N ILE A 304 -3.57 0.24 20.28
CA ILE A 304 -2.81 -0.10 19.07
C ILE A 304 -1.90 -1.29 19.33
N SER A 305 -1.13 -1.25 20.42
CA SER A 305 -0.23 -2.35 20.81
C SER A 305 -1.01 -3.65 21.05
N HIS A 306 -2.18 -3.58 21.69
CA HIS A 306 -3.05 -4.74 21.87
C HIS A 306 -3.52 -5.32 20.53
N SER A 307 -3.96 -4.48 19.58
CA SER A 307 -4.40 -4.95 18.26
C SER A 307 -3.27 -5.63 17.49
N LEU A 308 -2.06 -5.07 17.51
CA LEU A 308 -0.88 -5.66 16.87
C LEU A 308 -0.44 -6.96 17.55
N GLU A 309 -0.51 -7.06 18.89
CA GLU A 309 -0.23 -8.30 19.61
C GLU A 309 -1.24 -9.41 19.33
N LEU A 310 -2.53 -9.08 19.13
CA LEU A 310 -3.52 -10.06 18.69
C LEU A 310 -3.17 -10.63 17.31
N LEU A 311 -2.75 -9.76 16.37
CA LEU A 311 -2.34 -10.19 15.04
C LEU A 311 -1.04 -10.98 15.07
N ARG A 312 -0.06 -10.60 15.91
CA ARG A 312 1.16 -11.39 16.10
C ARG A 312 0.84 -12.82 16.53
N LYS A 313 -0.01 -12.99 17.55
CA LYS A 313 -0.44 -14.31 18.03
C LYS A 313 -1.20 -15.10 16.96
N TYR A 314 -2.03 -14.41 16.18
CA TYR A 314 -2.75 -15.01 15.06
C TYR A 314 -1.80 -15.51 13.97
N THR A 315 -0.80 -14.71 13.57
CA THR A 315 0.26 -15.13 12.65
C THR A 315 1.01 -16.35 13.18
N THR A 316 1.43 -16.35 14.45
CA THR A 316 2.13 -17.49 15.06
C THR A 316 1.28 -18.77 15.05
N ALA A 317 -0.04 -18.67 15.20
CA ALA A 317 -0.94 -19.82 15.06
C ALA A 317 -0.99 -20.35 13.62
N GLY A 318 -0.97 -19.46 12.62
CA GLY A 318 -0.86 -19.84 11.21
C GLY A 318 0.46 -20.56 10.89
N GLN A 319 1.57 -20.06 11.44
CA GLN A 319 2.90 -20.68 11.28
C GLN A 319 2.97 -22.08 11.87
N HIS A 320 2.48 -22.26 13.09
CA HIS A 320 2.43 -23.58 13.73
C HIS A 320 1.68 -24.62 12.87
N ASN A 321 0.60 -24.20 12.21
CA ASN A 321 -0.21 -25.07 11.37
C ASN A 321 0.29 -25.16 9.91
N LYS A 322 1.36 -24.43 9.58
CA LYS A 322 1.88 -24.24 8.22
C LYS A 322 0.83 -23.82 7.20
N ASP A 323 -0.08 -22.95 7.62
CA ASP A 323 -1.18 -22.45 6.79
C ASP A 323 -0.81 -21.11 6.15
N GLU A 324 -0.42 -21.16 4.88
CA GLU A 324 0.03 -19.98 4.13
C GLU A 324 -1.05 -18.91 4.00
N ARG A 325 -2.29 -19.31 3.68
CA ARG A 325 -3.42 -18.38 3.53
C ARG A 325 -3.76 -17.68 4.84
N HIS A 326 -3.66 -18.40 5.96
CA HIS A 326 -3.83 -17.83 7.29
C HIS A 326 -2.82 -16.71 7.55
N ILE A 327 -1.55 -16.96 7.22
CA ILE A 327 -0.47 -15.99 7.40
C ILE A 327 -0.64 -14.80 6.46
N GLU A 328 -0.92 -15.03 5.17
CA GLU A 328 -1.17 -13.97 4.19
C GLU A 328 -2.27 -12.99 4.64
N GLN A 329 -3.39 -13.51 5.14
CA GLN A 329 -4.47 -12.68 5.68
C GLN A 329 -4.02 -11.85 6.89
N ALA A 330 -3.14 -12.40 7.73
CA ALA A 330 -2.56 -11.67 8.84
C ALA A 330 -1.64 -10.52 8.35
N LEU A 331 -0.78 -10.79 7.36
CA LEU A 331 0.11 -9.78 6.76
C LEU A 331 -0.70 -8.62 6.15
N ILE A 332 -1.74 -8.92 5.36
CA ILE A 332 -2.65 -7.92 4.80
C ILE A 332 -3.33 -7.09 5.90
N CYS A 333 -3.73 -7.75 7.01
CA CYS A 333 -4.35 -7.05 8.13
C CYS A 333 -3.36 -6.11 8.84
N ILE A 334 -2.11 -6.54 9.09
CA ILE A 334 -1.08 -5.70 9.72
C ILE A 334 -0.73 -4.52 8.80
N ARG A 335 -0.54 -4.76 7.49
CA ARG A 335 -0.32 -3.68 6.50
C ARG A 335 -1.44 -2.66 6.51
N SER A 336 -2.69 -3.11 6.52
CA SER A 336 -3.87 -2.24 6.54
C SER A 336 -3.98 -1.44 7.84
N LEU A 337 -3.53 -1.98 8.98
CA LEU A 337 -3.40 -1.20 10.22
C LEU A 337 -2.29 -0.16 10.11
N ALA A 338 -1.14 -0.49 9.50
CA ALA A 338 -0.07 0.48 9.26
C ALA A 338 -0.56 1.65 8.40
N ASP A 339 -1.33 1.39 7.34
CA ASP A 339 -1.98 2.44 6.53
C ASP A 339 -2.89 3.35 7.35
N ILE A 340 -3.72 2.78 8.23
CA ILE A 340 -4.57 3.56 9.13
C ILE A 340 -3.70 4.42 10.06
N TYR A 341 -2.63 3.85 10.60
CA TYR A 341 -1.75 4.57 11.53
C TYR A 341 -0.91 5.66 10.86
N LEU A 342 -0.69 5.62 9.55
CA LEU A 342 -0.09 6.74 8.80
C LEU A 342 -0.97 8.00 8.83
N THR A 343 -2.30 7.82 8.89
CA THR A 343 -3.26 8.93 8.96
C THR A 343 -3.26 9.65 10.31
N ILE A 344 -2.57 9.10 11.32
CA ILE A 344 -2.44 9.73 12.64
C ILE A 344 -1.76 11.09 12.49
N LYS A 345 -2.42 12.10 13.05
CA LYS A 345 -1.92 13.47 13.13
C LYS A 345 -1.15 13.65 14.43
N TYR A 346 0.08 14.14 14.30
CA TYR A 346 0.96 14.49 15.41
C TYR A 346 1.07 16.01 15.53
N PRO A 347 1.36 16.55 16.74
CA PRO A 347 1.45 18.00 16.97
C PRO A 347 2.56 18.70 16.19
N SER A 348 3.68 18.00 15.95
CA SER A 348 4.82 18.55 15.23
C SER A 348 4.79 18.08 13.79
N ALA A 349 5.03 19.01 12.85
CA ALA A 349 5.30 18.68 11.45
C ALA A 349 6.56 17.82 11.29
N PHE A 350 7.47 17.85 12.29
CA PHE A 350 8.70 17.06 12.28
C PHE A 350 8.55 15.68 12.95
N SER A 351 7.36 15.32 13.44
CA SER A 351 7.11 14.04 14.09
C SER A 351 7.26 12.85 13.13
N ILE A 352 8.02 11.84 13.57
CA ILE A 352 8.11 10.51 12.94
C ILE A 352 6.77 9.79 13.10
N LYS A 353 6.37 8.96 12.11
CA LYS A 353 5.12 8.18 12.14
C LYS A 353 5.23 6.95 13.06
N ASN A 354 5.46 7.19 14.36
CA ASN A 354 5.79 6.18 15.38
C ASN A 354 4.85 4.95 15.38
N HIS A 355 3.53 5.16 15.32
CA HIS A 355 2.57 4.04 15.37
C HIS A 355 2.53 3.23 14.07
N ALA A 356 2.71 3.90 12.92
CA ALA A 356 2.85 3.21 11.64
C ALA A 356 4.15 2.41 11.61
N ASN A 357 5.27 2.98 12.07
CA ASN A 357 6.56 2.30 12.15
C ASN A 357 6.56 1.12 13.13
N LEU A 358 5.76 1.21 14.21
CA LEU A 358 5.50 0.08 15.08
C LEU A 358 4.82 -1.04 14.29
N ALA A 359 3.72 -0.76 13.59
CA ALA A 359 3.02 -1.74 12.78
C ALA A 359 3.89 -2.32 11.65
N LEU A 360 4.69 -1.50 10.97
CA LEU A 360 5.71 -1.94 10.02
C LEU A 360 6.68 -2.93 10.68
N GLY A 361 7.16 -2.65 11.90
CA GLY A 361 8.01 -3.58 12.64
C GLY A 361 7.32 -4.88 13.08
N TYR A 362 5.99 -4.92 13.19
CA TYR A 362 5.25 -6.18 13.37
C TYR A 362 5.12 -6.95 12.04
N LEU A 363 4.91 -6.24 10.93
CA LEU A 363 4.83 -6.84 9.60
C LEU A 363 6.17 -7.46 9.19
N ASP A 364 7.25 -6.70 9.36
CA ASP A 364 8.64 -7.10 9.14
C ASP A 364 8.97 -8.39 9.89
N ARG A 365 8.80 -8.41 11.22
CA ARG A 365 9.01 -9.60 12.05
C ARG A 365 8.11 -10.78 11.67
N ALA A 366 6.88 -10.52 11.24
CA ALA A 366 5.98 -11.57 10.78
C ALA A 366 6.52 -12.23 9.50
N ILE A 367 7.02 -11.44 8.54
CA ILE A 367 7.64 -11.95 7.31
C ILE A 367 8.96 -12.67 7.62
N GLU A 368 9.82 -12.10 8.46
CA GLU A 368 11.09 -12.73 8.85
C GLU A 368 10.87 -14.11 9.47
N SER A 369 9.84 -14.25 10.30
CA SER A 369 9.54 -15.51 10.96
C SER A 369 9.10 -16.63 10.00
N THR A 370 8.57 -16.32 8.81
CA THR A 370 8.17 -17.34 7.81
C THR A 370 9.35 -17.84 6.97
N ILE A 371 10.50 -17.14 7.01
CA ILE A 371 11.73 -17.59 6.33
C ILE A 371 12.14 -18.96 6.84
N ILE A 372 12.04 -19.19 8.15
CA ILE A 372 12.42 -20.46 8.79
C ILE A 372 11.53 -21.59 8.28
N ASP A 373 10.23 -21.35 8.16
CA ASP A 373 9.21 -22.36 7.88
C ASP A 373 9.17 -22.89 6.45
N GLY A 374 9.84 -22.22 5.50
CA GLY A 374 9.93 -22.73 4.13
C GLY A 374 8.83 -22.28 3.17
N MET A 375 8.15 -21.15 3.45
CA MET A 375 6.94 -20.69 2.74
C MET A 375 7.24 -19.56 1.73
N GLU A 376 7.74 -19.90 0.55
CA GLU A 376 8.11 -18.94 -0.50
C GLU A 376 6.96 -18.04 -0.97
N ASP A 377 5.75 -18.59 -1.11
CA ASP A 377 4.58 -17.83 -1.59
C ASP A 377 4.18 -16.75 -0.59
N VAL A 378 4.24 -17.07 0.71
CA VAL A 378 4.01 -16.12 1.80
C VAL A 378 5.07 -15.03 1.83
N LEU A 379 6.34 -15.37 1.59
CA LEU A 379 7.42 -14.38 1.51
C LEU A 379 7.25 -13.44 0.32
N MET A 380 6.89 -13.98 -0.85
CA MET A 380 6.59 -13.18 -2.04
C MET A 380 5.39 -12.25 -1.78
N ASN A 381 4.32 -12.76 -1.17
CA ASN A 381 3.18 -11.93 -0.80
C ASN A 381 3.57 -10.85 0.24
N GLY A 382 4.34 -11.21 1.25
CA GLY A 382 4.87 -10.27 2.25
C GLY A 382 5.67 -9.13 1.61
N LEU A 383 6.55 -9.44 0.66
CA LEU A 383 7.29 -8.43 -0.11
C LEU A 383 6.35 -7.49 -0.89
N ARG A 384 5.31 -8.03 -1.52
CA ARG A 384 4.29 -7.21 -2.22
C ARG A 384 3.55 -6.29 -1.27
N GLU A 385 3.15 -6.78 -0.08
CA GLU A 385 2.49 -5.96 0.94
C GLU A 385 3.42 -4.85 1.47
N ILE A 386 4.72 -5.13 1.63
CA ILE A 386 5.75 -4.12 1.99
C ILE A 386 5.91 -3.07 0.88
N GLY A 387 5.93 -3.47 -0.39
CA GLY A 387 5.97 -2.54 -1.52
C GLY A 387 4.72 -1.67 -1.64
N LEU A 388 3.53 -2.22 -1.37
CA LEU A 388 2.28 -1.44 -1.32
C LEU A 388 2.30 -0.43 -0.17
N LEU A 389 2.82 -0.83 0.99
CA LEU A 389 2.93 0.06 2.16
C LEU A 389 3.94 1.19 1.92
N SER A 390 5.08 0.92 1.27
CA SER A 390 6.09 1.95 1.00
C SER A 390 5.53 3.09 0.14
N LYS A 391 4.66 2.79 -0.82
CA LYS A 391 3.94 3.78 -1.62
C LYS A 391 3.07 4.71 -0.78
N ASN A 392 2.34 4.18 0.21
CA ASN A 392 1.53 5.00 1.11
C ASN A 392 2.38 5.83 2.07
N TYR A 393 3.54 5.29 2.49
CA TYR A 393 4.52 6.04 3.28
C TYR A 393 5.05 7.27 2.52
N MET A 394 5.36 7.16 1.23
CA MET A 394 5.85 8.29 0.44
C MET A 394 4.90 9.50 0.41
N LEU A 395 3.59 9.26 0.55
CA LEU A 395 2.57 10.31 0.52
C LEU A 395 2.37 11.01 1.87
N HIS A 396 2.76 10.36 2.98
CA HIS A 396 2.33 10.77 4.32
C HIS A 396 3.46 10.84 5.36
N ALA A 397 4.58 10.16 5.12
CA ALA A 397 5.75 10.10 5.98
C ALA A 397 6.90 10.93 5.40
N LYS A 398 7.97 11.07 6.17
CA LYS A 398 9.16 11.77 5.70
C LYS A 398 10.07 10.87 4.87
N PRO A 399 10.95 11.43 4.02
CA PRO A 399 11.89 10.66 3.23
C PRO A 399 12.74 9.68 4.06
N GLU A 400 13.20 10.09 5.25
CA GLU A 400 14.09 9.28 6.08
C GLU A 400 13.46 7.97 6.56
N GLU A 401 12.12 7.86 6.56
CA GLU A 401 11.39 6.65 6.94
C GLU A 401 11.29 5.62 5.79
N ILE A 402 11.62 6.02 4.55
CA ILE A 402 11.47 5.19 3.35
C ILE A 402 12.65 4.21 3.19
N GLY A 403 13.86 4.60 3.58
CA GLY A 403 15.07 3.78 3.41
C GLY A 403 14.95 2.38 4.03
N ARG A 404 14.26 2.27 5.18
CA ARG A 404 14.00 1.00 5.86
C ARG A 404 13.26 -0.03 4.99
N PHE A 405 12.40 0.40 4.07
CA PHE A 405 11.71 -0.53 3.17
C PHE A 405 12.70 -1.26 2.24
N ALA A 406 13.74 -0.57 1.77
CA ALA A 406 14.77 -1.19 0.93
C ALA A 406 15.56 -2.25 1.72
N GLU A 407 15.85 -1.98 2.99
CA GLU A 407 16.52 -2.92 3.88
C GLU A 407 15.69 -4.19 4.10
N ILE A 408 14.39 -4.06 4.40
CA ILE A 408 13.47 -5.20 4.58
C ILE A 408 13.42 -6.04 3.29
N MET A 409 13.22 -5.39 2.14
CA MET A 409 13.16 -6.08 0.84
C MET A 409 14.46 -6.81 0.52
N ARG A 410 15.62 -6.20 0.82
CA ARG A 410 16.93 -6.83 0.67
C ARG A 410 17.07 -8.05 1.59
N ASN A 411 16.77 -7.91 2.88
CA ASN A 411 16.94 -8.98 3.87
C ASN A 411 16.08 -10.20 3.54
N VAL A 412 14.81 -9.97 3.19
CA VAL A 412 13.89 -11.03 2.79
C VAL A 412 14.27 -11.62 1.43
N GLY A 413 14.64 -10.78 0.46
CA GLY A 413 15.06 -11.24 -0.87
C GLY A 413 16.30 -12.12 -0.84
N LEU A 414 17.27 -11.79 0.01
CA LEU A 414 18.51 -12.57 0.19
C LEU A 414 18.35 -13.75 1.17
N ALA A 415 17.18 -13.90 1.78
CA ALA A 415 16.93 -15.00 2.69
C ALA A 415 17.03 -16.34 1.94
N LYS A 416 17.86 -17.25 2.45
CA LYS A 416 18.07 -18.59 1.86
C LYS A 416 18.46 -18.57 0.37
N ILE A 417 19.21 -17.55 -0.09
CA ILE A 417 19.69 -17.43 -1.49
C ILE A 417 20.48 -18.65 -2.01
N ALA A 418 21.04 -19.49 -1.13
CA ALA A 418 21.69 -20.74 -1.52
C ALA A 418 20.71 -21.82 -2.03
N ASP A 419 19.42 -21.71 -1.69
CA ASP A 419 18.38 -22.65 -2.09
C ASP A 419 17.64 -22.14 -3.33
N LYS A 420 17.67 -22.93 -4.41
CA LYS A 420 17.02 -22.61 -5.69
C LYS A 420 15.52 -22.39 -5.57
N LYS A 421 14.86 -22.96 -4.56
CA LYS A 421 13.43 -22.75 -4.28
C LYS A 421 13.08 -21.28 -4.01
N TYR A 422 14.04 -20.50 -3.52
CA TYR A 422 13.86 -19.09 -3.13
C TYR A 422 14.17 -18.09 -4.23
N PHE A 423 14.59 -18.54 -5.41
CA PHE A 423 14.87 -17.65 -6.54
C PHE A 423 13.69 -16.75 -6.95
N PRO A 424 12.42 -17.22 -6.93
CA PRO A 424 11.26 -16.33 -7.14
C PRO A 424 11.09 -15.23 -6.08
N VAL A 425 11.55 -15.47 -4.85
CA VAL A 425 11.54 -14.47 -3.77
C VAL A 425 12.53 -13.35 -4.09
N ILE A 426 13.72 -13.68 -4.61
CA ILE A 426 14.71 -12.69 -5.07
C ILE A 426 14.12 -11.83 -6.18
N GLN A 427 13.51 -12.45 -7.19
CA GLN A 427 12.88 -11.72 -8.30
C GLN A 427 11.76 -10.79 -7.81
N THR A 428 10.95 -11.25 -6.84
CA THR A 428 9.92 -10.42 -6.23
C THR A 428 10.54 -9.24 -5.47
N ALA A 429 11.61 -9.48 -4.71
CA ALA A 429 12.30 -8.43 -3.96
C ALA A 429 12.92 -7.37 -4.88
N THR A 430 13.58 -7.77 -5.96
CA THR A 430 14.17 -6.84 -6.94
C THR A 430 13.09 -6.04 -7.68
N THR A 431 11.95 -6.66 -7.97
CA THR A 431 10.76 -5.96 -8.50
C THR A 431 10.23 -4.91 -7.52
N GLN A 432 10.12 -5.25 -6.23
CA GLN A 432 9.66 -4.28 -5.24
C GLN A 432 10.68 -3.17 -4.98
N LEU A 433 11.99 -3.45 -5.04
CA LEU A 433 13.07 -2.43 -4.95
C LEU A 433 13.06 -1.49 -6.16
N SER A 434 12.82 -2.02 -7.35
CA SER A 434 12.63 -1.24 -8.57
C SER A 434 11.44 -0.27 -8.43
N ASN A 435 10.29 -0.81 -8.01
CA ASN A 435 9.09 -0.01 -7.71
C ASN A 435 9.33 1.03 -6.60
N LEU A 436 10.06 0.68 -5.55
CA LEU A 436 10.43 1.60 -4.47
C LEU A 436 11.28 2.76 -5.02
N THR A 437 12.27 2.47 -5.86
CA THR A 437 13.16 3.48 -6.43
C THR A 437 12.37 4.47 -7.29
N ILE A 438 11.56 3.98 -8.25
CA ILE A 438 10.79 4.86 -9.14
C ILE A 438 9.69 5.64 -8.38
N ASN A 439 8.99 5.00 -7.43
CA ASN A 439 7.97 5.69 -6.64
C ASN A 439 8.61 6.77 -5.74
N THR A 440 9.83 6.56 -5.25
CA THR A 440 10.58 7.58 -4.48
C THR A 440 10.87 8.79 -5.36
N ILE A 441 11.30 8.58 -6.62
CA ILE A 441 11.51 9.68 -7.58
C ILE A 441 10.22 10.48 -7.77
N ILE A 442 9.09 9.80 -7.96
CA ILE A 442 7.80 10.43 -8.33
C ILE A 442 7.09 11.11 -7.16
N TYR A 443 7.04 10.49 -5.99
CA TYR A 443 6.14 10.91 -4.91
C TYR A 443 6.82 11.57 -3.73
N CYS A 444 8.12 11.31 -3.52
CA CYS A 444 8.81 11.77 -2.32
C CYS A 444 9.08 13.28 -2.36
N LYS A 445 8.71 13.99 -1.29
CA LYS A 445 8.92 15.44 -1.14
C LYS A 445 9.83 15.70 0.06
N GLY A 446 10.83 16.56 -0.12
CA GLY A 446 11.77 16.97 0.94
C GLY A 446 13.22 16.67 0.56
N ASN A 447 14.09 16.54 1.56
CA ASN A 447 15.48 16.11 1.34
C ASN A 447 15.51 14.59 1.13
N THR A 448 15.88 14.15 -0.07
CA THR A 448 15.86 12.75 -0.48
C THR A 448 17.26 12.13 -0.59
N GLU A 449 18.34 12.89 -0.36
CA GLU A 449 19.73 12.46 -0.51
C GLU A 449 20.03 11.18 0.30
N TYR A 450 19.76 11.21 1.61
CA TYR A 450 19.96 10.05 2.48
C TYR A 450 19.11 8.84 2.05
N THR A 451 17.88 9.10 1.60
CA THR A 451 16.94 8.04 1.20
C THR A 451 17.40 7.33 -0.06
N PHE A 452 17.85 8.09 -1.07
CA PHE A 452 18.38 7.50 -2.30
C PHE A 452 19.69 6.76 -2.06
N ASN A 453 20.58 7.28 -1.21
CA ASN A 453 21.79 6.57 -0.80
C ASN A 453 21.48 5.21 -0.13
N GLU A 454 20.53 5.17 0.80
CA GLU A 454 20.08 3.91 1.43
C GLU A 454 19.48 2.94 0.40
N ILE A 455 18.59 3.41 -0.49
CA ILE A 455 18.00 2.55 -1.54
C ILE A 455 19.08 2.01 -2.47
N ALA A 456 19.98 2.87 -2.95
CA ALA A 456 21.04 2.49 -3.89
C ALA A 456 22.03 1.49 -3.28
N GLN A 457 22.39 1.66 -1.99
CA GLN A 457 23.23 0.70 -1.27
C GLN A 457 22.55 -0.68 -1.12
N ASN A 458 21.25 -0.71 -0.83
CA ASN A 458 20.51 -1.96 -0.72
C ASN A 458 20.35 -2.66 -2.09
N VAL A 459 20.10 -1.90 -3.17
CA VAL A 459 20.11 -2.40 -4.55
C VAL A 459 21.47 -2.96 -4.93
N GLN A 460 22.56 -2.27 -4.58
CA GLN A 460 23.92 -2.73 -4.84
C GLN A 460 24.25 -4.00 -4.06
N THR A 461 23.81 -4.10 -2.81
CA THR A 461 24.06 -5.28 -1.97
C THR A 461 23.35 -6.51 -2.52
N ILE A 462 22.07 -6.40 -2.89
CA ILE A 462 21.33 -7.54 -3.47
C ILE A 462 21.94 -7.97 -4.81
N ALA A 463 22.28 -7.02 -5.69
CA ALA A 463 22.92 -7.31 -6.96
C ALA A 463 24.29 -7.99 -6.77
N HIS A 464 25.15 -7.43 -5.90
CA HIS A 464 26.46 -7.99 -5.60
C HIS A 464 26.40 -9.46 -5.16
N ILE A 465 25.48 -9.76 -4.25
CA ILE A 465 25.33 -11.11 -3.68
C ILE A 465 24.73 -12.07 -4.70
N VAL A 466 23.73 -11.64 -5.47
CA VAL A 466 23.15 -12.45 -6.56
C VAL A 466 24.21 -12.84 -7.59
N LEU A 467 25.02 -11.87 -8.05
CA LEU A 467 26.10 -12.13 -9.01
C LEU A 467 27.18 -13.07 -8.46
N LYS A 468 27.39 -13.09 -7.14
CA LYS A 468 28.42 -13.90 -6.49
C LYS A 468 27.96 -15.33 -6.17
N ILE A 469 26.72 -15.52 -5.74
CA ILE A 469 26.22 -16.79 -5.22
C ILE A 469 25.50 -17.60 -6.31
N ILE A 470 24.69 -16.94 -7.14
CA ILE A 470 23.91 -17.64 -8.16
C ILE A 470 24.81 -17.90 -9.36
N SER A 471 24.94 -19.16 -9.76
CA SER A 471 25.63 -19.52 -11.01
C SER A 471 24.78 -19.07 -12.20
N ASP A 472 25.38 -18.29 -13.10
CA ASP A 472 24.72 -17.97 -14.35
C ASP A 472 24.84 -19.14 -15.33
N ALA A 473 23.76 -19.40 -16.07
CA ALA A 473 23.77 -20.39 -17.14
C ALA A 473 23.59 -19.66 -18.48
N PRO A 474 24.47 -19.87 -19.48
CA PRO A 474 24.53 -19.06 -20.71
C PRO A 474 23.23 -19.00 -21.50
N LEU A 475 22.36 -20.02 -21.38
CA LEU A 475 21.10 -20.13 -22.13
C LEU A 475 19.88 -19.63 -21.36
N THR A 476 19.92 -19.57 -20.03
CA THR A 476 18.78 -19.14 -19.22
C THR A 476 18.90 -17.72 -18.68
N GLY A 477 20.11 -17.15 -18.67
CA GLY A 477 20.35 -15.78 -18.20
C GLY A 477 19.76 -15.56 -16.80
N ASN A 478 20.19 -16.38 -15.84
CA ASN A 478 19.63 -16.40 -14.49
C ASN A 478 19.79 -15.02 -13.83
N HIS A 479 20.95 -14.39 -14.00
CA HIS A 479 21.18 -13.05 -13.48
C HIS A 479 20.26 -12.01 -14.12
N SER A 480 20.09 -12.04 -15.43
CA SER A 480 19.14 -11.19 -16.17
C SER A 480 17.69 -11.40 -15.73
N SER A 481 17.31 -12.63 -15.38
CA SER A 481 15.97 -12.96 -14.89
C SER A 481 15.71 -12.41 -13.49
N TYR A 482 16.66 -12.60 -12.55
CA TYR A 482 16.47 -12.20 -11.15
C TYR A 482 16.72 -10.72 -10.88
N LEU A 483 17.65 -10.10 -11.62
CA LEU A 483 17.93 -8.66 -11.56
C LEU A 483 17.17 -7.88 -12.64
N GLY A 484 16.28 -8.54 -13.38
CA GLY A 484 15.62 -7.99 -14.56
C GLY A 484 14.86 -6.70 -14.28
N ALA A 485 14.08 -6.67 -13.20
CA ALA A 485 13.31 -5.48 -12.84
C ALA A 485 14.19 -4.25 -12.51
N LEU A 486 15.46 -4.44 -12.17
CA LEU A 486 16.41 -3.36 -11.88
C LEU A 486 17.18 -2.92 -13.14
N TYR A 487 17.68 -3.89 -13.92
CA TYR A 487 18.67 -3.64 -14.97
C TYR A 487 18.28 -4.11 -16.37
N SER A 488 17.34 -5.06 -16.53
CA SER A 488 17.05 -5.61 -17.85
C SER A 488 16.22 -4.65 -18.70
N PRO A 489 16.58 -4.48 -19.99
CA PRO A 489 15.79 -3.68 -20.91
C PRO A 489 14.49 -4.38 -21.36
N VAL A 490 14.38 -5.70 -21.18
CA VAL A 490 13.26 -6.52 -21.66
C VAL A 490 12.05 -6.45 -20.72
N ASP A 491 12.26 -6.07 -19.45
CA ASP A 491 11.19 -6.01 -18.47
C ASP A 491 10.33 -4.75 -18.63
N ASN A 492 9.16 -4.89 -19.25
CA ASN A 492 8.18 -3.80 -19.46
C ASN A 492 7.70 -3.14 -18.15
N GLN A 493 7.82 -3.82 -17.01
CA GLN A 493 7.45 -3.29 -15.69
C GLN A 493 8.68 -2.91 -14.84
N GLY A 494 9.88 -3.05 -15.39
CA GLY A 494 11.13 -2.74 -14.71
C GLY A 494 11.41 -1.25 -14.58
N PHE A 495 12.52 -0.96 -13.89
CA PHE A 495 12.96 0.40 -13.58
C PHE A 495 13.22 1.19 -14.86
N MET A 496 13.96 0.61 -15.80
CA MET A 496 14.38 1.28 -17.03
C MET A 496 13.17 1.80 -17.83
N ASN A 497 12.18 0.94 -18.09
CA ASN A 497 11.01 1.32 -18.86
C ASN A 497 10.15 2.38 -18.13
N SER A 498 9.97 2.24 -16.82
CA SER A 498 9.25 3.22 -16.00
C SER A 498 9.98 4.58 -15.97
N PHE A 499 11.31 4.57 -15.87
CA PHE A 499 12.15 5.76 -15.89
C PHE A 499 12.12 6.46 -17.24
N LEU A 500 12.29 5.73 -18.35
CA LEU A 500 12.21 6.30 -19.70
C LEU A 500 10.82 6.87 -20.01
N GLY A 501 9.76 6.21 -19.53
CA GLY A 501 8.40 6.74 -19.60
C GLY A 501 8.26 8.06 -18.84
N LEU A 502 8.85 8.14 -17.64
CA LEU A 502 8.90 9.37 -16.84
C LEU A 502 9.70 10.48 -17.54
N THR A 503 10.88 10.19 -18.08
CA THR A 503 11.71 11.20 -18.75
C THR A 503 11.02 11.73 -20.00
N THR A 504 10.44 10.85 -20.80
CA THR A 504 9.66 11.23 -21.99
C THR A 504 8.49 12.15 -21.61
N GLU A 505 7.79 11.85 -20.52
CA GLU A 505 6.67 12.67 -20.05
C GLU A 505 7.13 14.05 -19.55
N LEU A 506 8.26 14.11 -18.85
CA LEU A 506 8.83 15.36 -18.35
C LEU A 506 9.43 16.23 -19.47
N SER A 507 9.83 15.64 -20.59
CA SER A 507 10.38 16.36 -21.74
C SER A 507 9.31 16.93 -22.69
N ARG A 508 8.02 16.57 -22.52
CA ARG A 508 6.92 17.10 -23.36
C ARG A 508 6.63 18.57 -23.04
N GLN A 509 6.57 19.40 -24.08
CA GLN A 509 6.43 20.87 -23.96
C GLN A 509 5.00 21.35 -23.62
N GLU A 510 3.97 20.52 -23.83
CA GLU A 510 2.56 20.96 -23.79
C GLU A 510 1.92 20.95 -22.38
N ARG A 511 2.55 20.36 -21.37
CA ARG A 511 1.98 20.31 -20.02
C ARG A 511 2.47 21.49 -19.19
N VAL A 512 1.53 22.32 -18.73
CA VAL A 512 1.80 23.28 -17.65
C VAL A 512 2.08 22.47 -16.37
N PHE A 513 3.35 22.15 -16.11
CA PHE A 513 3.77 21.62 -14.83
C PHE A 513 3.60 22.73 -13.79
N SER A 514 2.72 22.52 -12.82
CA SER A 514 2.66 23.38 -11.62
C SER A 514 4.05 23.44 -10.96
N ASP A 515 4.35 24.49 -10.17
CA ASP A 515 5.59 24.61 -9.35
C ASP A 515 5.93 23.32 -8.57
N SER A 516 4.91 22.51 -8.29
CA SER A 516 5.02 21.14 -7.78
C SER A 516 5.90 20.20 -8.61
N GLY A 517 6.31 20.47 -9.85
CA GLY A 517 7.12 19.54 -10.67
C GLY A 517 8.62 19.56 -10.36
N LYS A 518 9.12 20.65 -9.75
CA LYS A 518 10.56 20.88 -9.54
C LYS A 518 11.24 19.81 -8.66
N HIS A 519 10.51 19.24 -7.70
CA HIS A 519 11.06 18.19 -6.85
C HIS A 519 11.39 16.90 -7.62
N LEU A 520 10.75 16.64 -8.77
CA LEU A 520 11.04 15.47 -9.60
C LEU A 520 12.46 15.57 -10.18
N PHE A 521 12.83 16.72 -10.75
CA PHE A 521 14.17 16.94 -11.29
C PHE A 521 15.24 16.85 -10.19
N LEU A 522 14.97 17.41 -9.01
CA LEU A 522 15.86 17.27 -7.85
C LEU A 522 16.00 15.80 -7.42
N ASN A 523 14.90 15.06 -7.34
CA ASN A 523 14.93 13.64 -6.98
C ASN A 523 15.69 12.79 -8.01
N ILE A 524 15.54 13.07 -9.31
CA ILE A 524 16.30 12.39 -10.36
C ILE A 524 17.80 12.67 -10.20
N LEU A 525 18.18 13.91 -9.90
CA LEU A 525 19.57 14.29 -9.67
C LEU A 525 20.14 13.60 -8.43
N GLU A 526 19.43 13.62 -7.30
CA GLU A 526 19.88 12.95 -6.06
C GLU A 526 19.94 11.42 -6.22
N TRP A 527 18.98 10.83 -6.94
CA TRP A 527 19.06 9.43 -7.35
C TRP A 527 20.29 9.15 -8.21
N LEU A 528 20.56 9.99 -9.21
CA LEU A 528 21.70 9.83 -10.12
C LEU A 528 23.03 9.91 -9.36
N LYS A 529 23.18 10.87 -8.43
CA LYS A 529 24.34 10.97 -7.53
C LYS A 529 24.53 9.68 -6.73
N SER A 530 23.44 9.13 -6.17
CA SER A 530 23.50 7.92 -5.34
C SER A 530 23.86 6.63 -6.10
N ILE A 531 23.52 6.55 -7.39
CA ILE A 531 23.66 5.30 -8.16
C ILE A 531 25.01 5.16 -8.87
N GLN A 532 25.73 6.25 -9.16
CA GLN A 532 26.97 6.21 -9.96
C GLN A 532 28.03 5.22 -9.45
N ASP A 533 28.48 5.37 -8.20
CA ASP A 533 29.51 4.51 -7.61
C ASP A 533 28.98 3.07 -7.42
N ASN A 534 27.73 2.94 -6.99
CA ASN A 534 27.06 1.67 -6.79
C ASN A 534 26.93 0.87 -8.09
N HIS A 535 26.52 1.52 -9.19
CA HIS A 535 26.44 0.93 -10.52
C HIS A 535 27.82 0.55 -11.06
N THR A 536 28.81 1.44 -10.90
CA THR A 536 30.19 1.16 -11.31
C THR A 536 30.75 -0.09 -10.63
N LYS A 537 30.47 -0.30 -9.34
CA LYS A 537 30.87 -1.52 -8.61
C LYS A 537 30.22 -2.79 -9.19
N ILE A 538 28.92 -2.74 -9.48
CA ILE A 538 28.18 -3.89 -10.04
C ILE A 538 28.67 -4.20 -11.45
N PHE A 539 28.84 -3.17 -12.28
CA PHE A 539 29.37 -3.29 -13.64
C PHE A 539 30.76 -3.93 -13.64
N ASN A 540 31.66 -3.43 -12.80
CA ASN A 540 33.01 -3.97 -12.69
C ASN A 540 33.00 -5.43 -12.22
N GLN A 541 32.14 -5.79 -11.27
CA GLN A 541 32.00 -7.17 -10.82
C GLN A 541 31.54 -8.08 -11.96
N ALA A 542 30.49 -7.68 -12.69
CA ALA A 542 29.99 -8.45 -13.83
C ALA A 542 31.06 -8.62 -14.92
N ALA A 543 31.82 -7.56 -15.19
CA ALA A 543 32.90 -7.57 -16.17
C ALA A 543 34.06 -8.49 -15.75
N ILE A 544 34.50 -8.42 -14.49
CA ILE A 544 35.59 -9.26 -13.96
C ILE A 544 35.24 -10.75 -14.05
N PHE A 545 33.99 -11.10 -13.76
CA PHE A 545 33.49 -12.48 -13.86
C PHE A 545 32.98 -12.86 -15.27
N GLN A 546 33.10 -11.95 -16.25
CA GLN A 546 32.67 -12.15 -17.65
C GLN A 546 31.22 -12.65 -17.76
N LEU A 547 30.33 -12.08 -16.95
CA LEU A 547 28.94 -12.52 -16.87
C LEU A 547 28.10 -12.00 -18.06
N PRO A 548 27.14 -12.78 -18.58
CA PRO A 548 26.20 -12.36 -19.62
C PRO A 548 25.41 -11.08 -19.30
N ILE A 549 25.12 -10.81 -18.02
CA ILE A 549 24.40 -9.60 -17.57
C ILE A 549 25.12 -8.29 -17.94
N CYS A 550 26.39 -8.32 -18.33
CA CYS A 550 27.08 -7.15 -18.87
C CYS A 550 26.30 -6.48 -20.01
N THR A 551 25.62 -7.24 -20.87
CA THR A 551 24.79 -6.69 -21.96
C THR A 551 23.65 -5.85 -21.41
N ASP A 552 22.91 -6.38 -20.42
CA ASP A 552 21.80 -5.65 -19.78
C ASP A 552 22.33 -4.37 -19.12
N LEU A 553 23.45 -4.44 -18.41
CA LEU A 553 24.03 -3.28 -17.74
C LEU A 553 24.49 -2.20 -18.73
N ILE A 554 25.09 -2.59 -19.87
CA ILE A 554 25.47 -1.63 -20.93
C ILE A 554 24.23 -0.97 -21.52
N MET A 555 23.23 -1.77 -21.91
CA MET A 555 21.98 -1.26 -22.47
C MET A 555 21.24 -0.35 -21.50
N TRP A 556 21.21 -0.73 -20.21
CA TRP A 556 20.62 0.06 -19.15
C TRP A 556 21.34 1.41 -19.00
N THR A 557 22.67 1.41 -18.88
CA THR A 557 23.44 2.65 -18.74
C THR A 557 23.22 3.59 -19.92
N THR A 558 23.30 3.07 -21.15
CA THR A 558 23.06 3.87 -22.35
C THR A 558 21.65 4.42 -22.40
N SER A 559 20.63 3.61 -22.09
CA SER A 559 19.24 4.04 -22.15
C SER A 559 18.94 5.10 -21.10
N ILE A 560 19.41 4.91 -19.86
CA ILE A 560 19.28 5.90 -18.79
C ILE A 560 19.99 7.22 -19.17
N ILE A 561 21.21 7.16 -19.73
CA ILE A 561 21.91 8.35 -20.22
C ILE A 561 21.08 9.08 -21.29
N LYS A 562 20.55 8.37 -22.30
CA LYS A 562 19.71 8.98 -23.35
C LYS A 562 18.45 9.63 -22.76
N GLY A 563 17.78 8.96 -21.82
CA GLY A 563 16.62 9.54 -21.11
C GLY A 563 16.98 10.77 -20.27
N LEU A 564 18.15 10.81 -19.64
CA LEU A 564 18.65 11.97 -18.90
C LEU A 564 19.00 13.13 -19.85
N ILE A 565 19.59 12.85 -21.02
CA ILE A 565 19.85 13.86 -22.06
C ILE A 565 18.53 14.54 -22.48
N ASP A 566 17.46 13.77 -22.69
CA ASP A 566 16.14 14.32 -23.01
C ASP A 566 15.62 15.28 -21.92
N LEU A 567 15.93 15.01 -20.65
CA LEU A 567 15.54 15.90 -19.54
C LEU A 567 16.30 17.22 -19.54
N THR A 568 17.57 17.23 -19.93
CA THR A 568 18.38 18.46 -20.01
C THR A 568 17.80 19.50 -20.97
N LYS A 569 16.98 19.04 -21.93
CA LYS A 569 16.29 19.87 -22.93
C LYS A 569 14.81 20.10 -22.62
N SER A 570 14.32 19.59 -21.49
CA SER A 570 12.95 19.86 -21.06
C SER A 570 12.79 21.35 -20.75
N PRO A 571 11.71 22.01 -21.22
CA PRO A 571 11.43 23.42 -20.89
C PRO A 571 11.16 23.63 -19.39
N HIS A 572 10.91 22.55 -18.64
CA HIS A 572 10.61 22.58 -17.22
C HIS A 572 11.85 22.33 -16.35
N CYS A 573 13.00 21.96 -16.93
CA CYS A 573 14.22 21.75 -16.18
C CYS A 573 14.87 23.09 -15.84
N PRO A 574 15.11 23.42 -14.56
CA PRO A 574 15.85 24.62 -14.18
C PRO A 574 17.26 24.64 -14.75
N GLU A 575 17.70 25.75 -15.35
CA GLU A 575 19.04 25.89 -15.95
C GLU A 575 20.17 25.49 -15.00
N LYS A 576 20.08 25.86 -13.71
CA LYS A 576 21.06 25.47 -12.69
C LYS A 576 21.21 23.94 -12.56
N LEU A 577 20.10 23.20 -12.70
CA LEU A 577 20.13 21.73 -12.61
C LEU A 577 20.65 21.08 -13.88
N VAL A 578 20.61 21.76 -15.04
CA VAL A 578 21.14 21.21 -16.30
C VAL A 578 22.64 20.96 -16.19
N LEU A 579 23.39 21.90 -15.61
CA LEU A 579 24.84 21.74 -15.39
C LEU A 579 25.13 20.56 -14.45
N GLU A 580 24.46 20.49 -13.31
CA GLU A 580 24.61 19.37 -12.36
C GLU A 580 24.20 18.03 -13.01
N LEU A 581 23.15 18.00 -13.84
CA LEU A 581 22.75 16.80 -14.58
C LEU A 581 23.80 16.38 -15.60
N ASN A 582 24.35 17.31 -16.39
CA ASN A 582 25.41 17.02 -17.36
C ASN A 582 26.63 16.38 -16.67
N GLU A 583 27.11 16.98 -15.57
CA GLU A 583 28.23 16.44 -14.79
C GLU A 583 27.94 15.02 -14.27
N ASN A 584 26.70 14.78 -13.81
CA ASN A 584 26.30 13.48 -13.27
C ASN A 584 25.99 12.43 -14.37
N ILE A 585 25.59 12.85 -15.58
CA ILE A 585 25.49 11.97 -16.75
C ILE A 585 26.89 11.47 -17.14
N VAL A 586 27.88 12.36 -17.16
CA VAL A 586 29.29 11.99 -17.36
C VAL A 586 29.78 11.10 -16.22
N GLY A 587 29.42 11.39 -14.97
CA GLY A 587 29.71 10.54 -13.83
C GLY A 587 29.22 9.10 -14.02
N LEU A 588 28.00 8.92 -14.54
CA LEU A 588 27.43 7.61 -14.82
C LEU A 588 28.12 6.91 -16.01
N SER A 589 28.44 7.64 -17.08
CA SER A 589 29.12 7.07 -18.27
C SER A 589 30.54 6.61 -17.96
N ARG A 590 31.19 7.19 -16.93
CA ARG A 590 32.49 6.72 -16.45
C ARG A 590 32.49 5.27 -15.94
N ALA A 591 31.32 4.67 -15.66
CA ALA A 591 31.20 3.25 -15.35
C ALA A 591 31.89 2.36 -16.40
N PHE A 592 31.85 2.76 -17.69
CA PHE A 592 32.48 2.04 -18.78
C PHE A 592 34.02 2.06 -18.72
N ILE A 593 34.62 3.14 -18.21
CA ILE A 593 36.09 3.30 -18.19
C ILE A 593 36.71 2.90 -16.85
N TYR A 594 35.96 2.76 -15.76
CA TYR A 594 36.52 2.42 -14.45
C TYR A 594 36.95 0.96 -14.31
N THR A 595 36.57 0.07 -15.24
CA THR A 595 36.93 -1.35 -15.19
C THR A 595 38.44 -1.56 -15.26
N LYS A 596 39.03 -2.11 -14.19
CA LYS A 596 40.43 -2.58 -14.19
C LYS A 596 40.40 -4.03 -14.65
N GLY A 597 41.05 -4.34 -15.77
CA GLY A 597 40.93 -5.68 -16.35
C GLY A 597 42.12 -6.11 -17.19
N SER A 598 42.13 -7.41 -17.48
CA SER A 598 43.00 -8.08 -18.44
C SER A 598 42.39 -8.04 -19.85
N ARG A 599 43.13 -8.54 -20.84
CA ARG A 599 42.68 -8.69 -22.23
C ARG A 599 41.31 -9.37 -22.34
N ASP A 600 41.07 -10.42 -21.56
CA ASP A 600 39.82 -11.20 -21.64
C ASP A 600 38.60 -10.41 -21.20
N ILE A 601 38.75 -9.56 -20.17
CA ILE A 601 37.65 -8.71 -19.67
C ILE A 601 37.26 -7.68 -20.74
N PHE A 602 38.24 -6.99 -21.33
CA PHE A 602 37.96 -6.03 -22.40
C PHE A 602 37.41 -6.71 -23.66
N SER A 603 37.85 -7.94 -23.96
CA SER A 603 37.27 -8.77 -25.04
C SER A 603 35.80 -9.06 -24.82
N HIS A 604 35.44 -9.45 -23.60
CA HIS A 604 34.06 -9.74 -23.23
C HIS A 604 33.18 -8.49 -23.34
N LEU A 605 33.65 -7.35 -22.83
CA LEU A 605 32.93 -6.08 -22.91
C LEU A 605 32.72 -5.62 -24.37
N GLU A 606 33.72 -5.78 -25.24
CA GLU A 606 33.57 -5.44 -26.66
C GLU A 606 32.71 -6.44 -27.44
N THR A 607 32.67 -7.70 -27.02
CA THR A 607 31.70 -8.68 -27.56
C THR A 607 30.26 -8.19 -27.33
N ASN A 608 30.03 -7.50 -26.21
CA ASN A 608 28.76 -6.83 -25.89
C ASN A 608 28.66 -5.39 -26.46
N ARG A 609 29.56 -5.02 -27.39
CA ARG A 609 29.53 -3.79 -28.20
C ARG A 609 29.59 -2.48 -27.43
N ILE A 610 30.28 -2.46 -26.29
CA ILE A 610 30.41 -1.26 -25.44
C ILE A 610 30.88 -0.02 -26.22
N THR A 611 31.82 -0.15 -27.17
CA THR A 611 32.31 0.96 -27.99
C THR A 611 31.18 1.62 -28.81
N SER A 612 30.31 0.81 -29.41
CA SER A 612 29.14 1.28 -30.16
C SER A 612 28.13 1.99 -29.27
N TYR A 613 27.94 1.50 -28.04
CA TYR A 613 27.01 2.09 -27.08
C TYR A 613 27.51 3.42 -26.49
N ILE A 614 28.83 3.57 -26.25
CA ILE A 614 29.41 4.86 -25.85
C ILE A 614 29.23 5.88 -26.99
N PHE A 615 29.58 5.50 -28.22
CA PHE A 615 29.36 6.34 -29.41
C PHE A 615 27.89 6.78 -29.53
N SER A 616 26.94 5.87 -29.30
CA SER A 616 25.50 6.19 -29.35
C SER A 616 25.08 7.31 -28.40
N CYS A 617 25.66 7.37 -27.19
CA CYS A 617 25.38 8.42 -26.22
C CYS A 617 25.94 9.77 -26.69
N CYS A 618 27.14 9.76 -27.27
CA CYS A 618 27.78 10.96 -27.83
C CYS A 618 26.93 11.53 -28.96
N GLN A 619 26.59 10.70 -29.95
CA GLN A 619 25.77 11.11 -31.09
C GLN A 619 24.39 11.62 -30.63
N TYR A 620 23.76 10.94 -29.67
CA TYR A 620 22.46 11.35 -29.17
C TYR A 620 22.49 12.71 -28.45
N ALA A 621 23.54 13.00 -27.68
CA ALA A 621 23.72 14.31 -27.05
C ALA A 621 23.86 15.43 -28.10
N TRP A 622 24.59 15.15 -29.19
CA TRP A 622 24.70 16.07 -30.32
C TRP A 622 23.36 16.30 -31.04
N GLU A 623 22.62 15.23 -31.35
CA GLU A 623 21.30 15.30 -31.99
C GLU A 623 20.28 16.11 -31.16
N LYS A 624 20.47 16.15 -29.84
CA LYS A 624 19.67 16.94 -28.90
C LYS A 624 20.26 18.34 -28.63
N GLU A 625 21.24 18.77 -29.42
CA GLU A 625 21.88 20.09 -29.35
C GLU A 625 22.58 20.37 -28.01
N ASN A 626 23.05 19.35 -27.28
CA ASN A 626 23.83 19.52 -26.04
C ASN A 626 25.32 19.34 -26.34
N LEU A 627 25.94 20.41 -26.86
CA LEU A 627 27.31 20.42 -27.37
C LEU A 627 28.35 20.04 -26.29
N GLU A 628 28.25 20.66 -25.12
CA GLU A 628 29.18 20.45 -24.00
C GLU A 628 29.14 19.00 -23.51
N LEU A 629 27.94 18.45 -23.30
CA LEU A 629 27.78 17.06 -22.87
C LEU A 629 28.27 16.10 -23.96
N SER A 630 28.01 16.40 -25.22
CA SER A 630 28.47 15.59 -26.34
C SER A 630 30.00 15.53 -26.40
N GLU A 631 30.69 16.65 -26.15
CA GLU A 631 32.15 16.70 -26.05
C GLU A 631 32.67 15.88 -24.87
N GLN A 632 32.04 16.01 -23.70
CA GLN A 632 32.43 15.24 -22.52
C GLN A 632 32.22 13.73 -22.70
N LEU A 633 31.18 13.31 -23.42
CA LEU A 633 30.94 11.90 -23.75
C LEU A 633 31.92 11.39 -24.81
N GLN A 634 32.31 12.23 -25.79
CA GLN A 634 33.38 11.90 -26.74
C GLN A 634 34.70 11.64 -26.01
N GLU A 635 35.01 12.42 -24.97
CA GLU A 635 36.19 12.19 -24.11
C GLU A 635 36.14 10.80 -23.45
N ILE A 636 34.96 10.34 -23.04
CA ILE A 636 34.77 8.97 -22.50
C ILE A 636 35.03 7.91 -23.57
N LEU A 637 34.61 8.12 -24.82
CA LEU A 637 34.94 7.24 -25.94
C LEU A 637 36.45 7.18 -26.18
N PHE A 638 37.12 8.33 -26.11
CA PHE A 638 38.58 8.42 -26.22
C PHE A 638 39.30 7.66 -25.10
N GLU A 639 38.95 7.92 -23.84
CA GLU A 639 39.56 7.25 -22.71
C GLU A 639 39.29 5.73 -22.70
N TRP A 640 38.08 5.31 -23.12
CA TRP A 640 37.79 3.90 -23.35
C TRP A 640 38.72 3.30 -24.42
N THR A 641 38.82 3.95 -25.58
CA THR A 641 39.65 3.50 -26.70
C THR A 641 41.12 3.41 -26.29
N LYS A 642 41.64 4.42 -25.60
CA LYS A 642 43.01 4.47 -25.10
C LYS A 642 43.30 3.36 -24.09
N LYS A 643 42.34 3.05 -23.22
CA LYS A 643 42.49 2.07 -22.14
C LYS A 643 42.35 0.64 -22.65
N ALA A 644 41.25 0.34 -23.33
CA ALA A 644 40.89 -1.00 -23.78
C ALA A 644 41.54 -1.35 -25.13
N GLY A 645 41.79 -0.36 -26.00
CA GLY A 645 42.40 -0.56 -27.32
C GLY A 645 43.83 -1.10 -27.28
N LYS A 646 44.55 -0.94 -26.16
CA LYS A 646 45.85 -1.60 -25.92
C LYS A 646 45.77 -3.12 -25.87
N TYR A 647 44.58 -3.65 -25.62
CA TYR A 647 44.30 -5.07 -25.52
C TYR A 647 43.48 -5.47 -26.73
N GLU A 648 44.17 -5.85 -27.80
CA GLU A 648 43.46 -6.28 -29.00
C GLU A 648 42.76 -7.61 -28.81
N THR A 649 41.51 -7.62 -29.27
CA THR A 649 40.58 -8.73 -29.19
C THR A 649 39.92 -8.88 -30.55
N GLY A 650 39.43 -10.08 -30.89
CA GLY A 650 39.05 -10.45 -32.26
C GLY A 650 37.97 -9.60 -32.96
N TRP A 651 37.46 -8.54 -32.32
CA TRP A 651 36.48 -7.61 -32.86
C TRP A 651 36.98 -6.15 -33.00
N GLY A 652 38.26 -5.86 -32.69
CA GLY A 652 38.91 -4.56 -33.01
C GLY A 652 38.46 -3.36 -32.17
N ILE A 653 38.86 -3.28 -30.88
CA ILE A 653 38.49 -2.15 -29.99
C ILE A 653 39.11 -0.82 -30.46
N ALA A 654 40.41 -0.82 -30.78
CA ALA A 654 41.13 0.37 -31.21
C ALA A 654 40.58 0.93 -32.54
N GLY A 655 40.42 0.05 -33.54
CA GLY A 655 39.86 0.41 -34.84
C GLY A 655 38.43 0.95 -34.73
N ARG A 656 37.55 0.26 -33.99
CA ARG A 656 36.16 0.72 -33.76
C ARG A 656 36.08 2.02 -32.98
N GLY A 657 36.93 2.21 -31.97
CA GLY A 657 36.99 3.46 -31.21
C GLY A 657 37.36 4.64 -32.10
N ILE A 658 38.41 4.49 -32.91
CA ILE A 658 38.85 5.51 -33.89
C ILE A 658 37.77 5.73 -34.96
N LEU A 659 37.15 4.67 -35.48
CA LEU A 659 36.03 4.77 -36.42
C LEU A 659 34.84 5.51 -35.81
N GLY A 660 34.52 5.27 -34.53
CA GLY A 660 33.49 6.00 -33.79
C GLY A 660 33.79 7.50 -33.66
N MET A 661 35.04 7.86 -33.37
CA MET A 661 35.47 9.27 -33.36
C MET A 661 35.35 9.91 -34.75
N CYS A 662 35.80 9.22 -35.79
CA CYS A 662 35.68 9.69 -37.17
C CYS A 662 34.21 9.86 -37.58
N ALA A 663 33.37 8.89 -37.25
CA ALA A 663 31.93 8.94 -37.50
C ALA A 663 31.29 10.14 -36.81
N PHE A 664 31.69 10.42 -35.56
CA PHE A 664 31.20 11.57 -34.81
C PHE A 664 31.61 12.90 -35.45
N VAL A 665 32.89 13.06 -35.82
CA VAL A 665 33.39 14.27 -36.51
C VAL A 665 32.64 14.49 -37.82
N LEU A 666 32.44 13.43 -38.61
CA LEU A 666 31.73 13.52 -39.88
C LEU A 666 30.23 13.82 -39.72
N ALA A 667 29.61 13.33 -38.65
CA ALA A 667 28.20 13.59 -38.35
C ALA A 667 27.96 15.02 -37.85
N THR A 668 28.94 15.60 -37.15
CA THR A 668 28.84 16.97 -36.59
C THR A 668 29.24 18.07 -37.58
N ASP A 669 30.09 17.76 -38.59
CA ASP A 669 30.69 18.71 -39.55
C ASP A 669 31.34 19.93 -38.86
N ASN A 670 31.80 19.75 -37.61
CA ASN A 670 32.32 20.81 -36.77
C ASN A 670 33.85 20.75 -36.72
N GLN A 671 34.49 21.87 -37.08
CA GLN A 671 35.93 21.95 -37.22
C GLN A 671 36.68 21.82 -35.88
N THR A 672 36.12 22.30 -34.76
CA THR A 672 36.78 22.16 -33.44
C THR A 672 36.82 20.71 -32.98
N PHE A 673 35.74 19.95 -33.20
CA PHE A 673 35.70 18.51 -32.93
C PHE A 673 36.66 17.74 -33.85
N SER A 674 36.80 18.15 -35.10
CA SER A 674 37.73 17.56 -36.06
C SER A 674 39.19 17.72 -35.61
N GLU A 675 39.59 18.92 -35.22
CA GLU A 675 40.95 19.20 -34.72
C GLU A 675 41.24 18.41 -33.43
N LYS A 676 40.32 18.45 -32.46
CA LYS A 676 40.45 17.70 -31.20
C LYS A 676 40.52 16.19 -31.42
N ALA A 677 39.69 15.64 -32.31
CA ALA A 677 39.71 14.21 -32.63
C ALA A 677 41.03 13.81 -33.29
N LYS A 678 41.62 14.64 -34.17
CA LYS A 678 42.93 14.38 -34.77
C LYS A 678 44.04 14.36 -33.72
N GLU A 679 44.05 15.31 -32.79
CA GLU A 679 45.00 15.34 -31.66
C GLU A 679 44.84 14.09 -30.77
N GLN A 680 43.60 13.71 -30.45
CA GLN A 680 43.30 12.50 -29.70
C GLN A 680 43.78 11.24 -30.44
N ILE A 681 43.52 11.12 -31.74
CA ILE A 681 43.96 9.99 -32.56
C ILE A 681 45.49 9.94 -32.65
N GLN A 682 46.17 11.07 -32.77
CA GLN A 682 47.63 11.14 -32.73
C GLN A 682 48.16 10.65 -31.37
N SER A 683 47.55 11.07 -30.26
CA SER A 683 47.88 10.56 -28.92
C SER A 683 47.64 9.05 -28.79
N LEU A 684 46.57 8.51 -29.41
CA LEU A 684 46.34 7.07 -29.46
C LEU A 684 47.44 6.36 -30.24
N ALA A 685 47.83 6.88 -31.41
CA ALA A 685 48.88 6.34 -32.28
C ALA A 685 50.23 6.23 -31.54
N GLU A 686 50.58 7.23 -30.74
CA GLU A 686 51.77 7.22 -29.89
C GLU A 686 51.69 6.18 -28.75
N SER A 687 50.48 5.93 -28.25
CA SER A 687 50.25 5.04 -27.11
C SER A 687 50.13 3.55 -27.47
N PHE A 688 49.80 3.24 -28.72
CA PHE A 688 49.54 1.88 -29.19
C PHE A 688 50.79 1.21 -29.78
N PRO A 689 51.03 -0.08 -29.50
CA PRO A 689 52.07 -0.82 -30.19
C PRO A 689 51.73 -1.07 -31.67
N GLU A 690 52.77 -1.30 -32.46
CA GLU A 690 52.71 -1.31 -33.93
C GLU A 690 51.72 -2.34 -34.52
N ASN A 691 51.55 -3.48 -33.85
CA ASN A 691 50.56 -4.48 -34.26
C ASN A 691 49.12 -3.95 -34.18
N ILE A 692 48.81 -3.18 -33.13
CA ILE A 692 47.48 -2.61 -32.89
C ILE A 692 47.20 -1.48 -33.88
N LYS A 693 48.22 -0.66 -34.19
CA LYS A 693 48.11 0.38 -35.22
C LYS A 693 47.80 -0.23 -36.58
N ASN A 694 48.53 -1.28 -36.98
CA ASN A 694 48.31 -1.95 -38.26
C ASN A 694 46.90 -2.57 -38.38
N LEU A 695 46.38 -3.12 -37.29
CA LEU A 695 45.03 -3.69 -37.27
C LEU A 695 43.94 -2.60 -37.27
N ALA A 696 44.12 -1.50 -36.53
CA ALA A 696 43.24 -0.35 -36.64
C ALA A 696 43.23 0.24 -38.06
N ILE A 697 44.39 0.31 -38.73
CA ILE A 697 44.51 0.71 -40.14
C ILE A 697 43.74 -0.25 -41.06
N ASN A 698 43.79 -1.55 -40.81
CA ASN A 698 43.02 -2.53 -41.58
C ASN A 698 41.50 -2.33 -41.39
N ASP A 699 41.03 -2.14 -40.15
CA ASP A 699 39.61 -1.87 -39.86
C ASP A 699 39.12 -0.59 -40.56
N LEU A 700 39.94 0.47 -40.53
CA LEU A 700 39.67 1.73 -41.24
C LEU A 700 39.64 1.55 -42.76
N SER A 701 40.54 0.73 -43.29
CA SER A 701 40.64 0.40 -44.72
C SER A 701 39.45 -0.46 -45.17
N GLU A 702 38.96 -1.37 -44.34
CA GLU A 702 37.75 -2.15 -44.60
C GLU A 702 36.53 -1.22 -44.68
N ALA A 703 36.41 -0.26 -43.75
CA ALA A 703 35.35 0.75 -43.74
C ALA A 703 35.36 1.68 -44.97
N LEU A 704 36.52 1.88 -45.63
CA LEU A 704 36.64 2.57 -46.92
C LEU A 704 36.06 1.74 -48.09
N SER A 705 36.18 0.42 -48.00
CA SER A 705 35.83 -0.53 -49.08
C SER A 705 34.38 -1.02 -49.07
N SER A 706 33.67 -0.89 -47.95
CA SER A 706 32.31 -1.42 -47.80
C SER A 706 31.31 -0.70 -48.71
N VAL A 707 30.98 -1.32 -49.85
CA VAL A 707 29.78 -1.02 -50.64
C VAL A 707 28.57 -1.21 -49.72
N ALA A 708 27.66 -0.24 -49.69
CA ALA A 708 26.48 -0.18 -48.84
C ALA A 708 25.57 -1.42 -48.96
N ASN A 709 25.90 -2.51 -48.27
CA ASN A 709 24.98 -3.62 -48.01
C ASN A 709 24.14 -3.26 -46.78
N HIS A 710 23.17 -2.35 -46.97
CA HIS A 710 22.20 -1.88 -45.97
C HIS A 710 21.30 -2.97 -45.33
N ARG A 711 21.56 -4.27 -45.55
CA ARG A 711 20.69 -5.35 -45.04
C ARG A 711 21.11 -5.96 -43.70
N TYR A 712 22.35 -5.74 -43.24
CA TYR A 712 22.84 -6.31 -41.97
C TYR A 712 23.90 -5.43 -41.27
N SER A 713 23.75 -4.10 -41.23
CA SER A 713 24.63 -3.29 -40.37
C SER A 713 24.38 -3.66 -38.90
N HIS A 714 25.44 -3.94 -38.15
CA HIS A 714 25.33 -4.48 -36.79
C HIS A 714 25.76 -3.47 -35.70
N SER A 715 26.44 -2.38 -36.05
CA SER A 715 26.83 -1.32 -35.10
C SER A 715 26.25 0.05 -35.47
N GLU A 716 25.93 0.87 -34.46
CA GLU A 716 25.50 2.26 -34.67
C GLU A 716 26.57 3.11 -35.38
N ILE A 717 27.86 2.80 -35.18
CA ILE A 717 28.98 3.48 -35.85
C ILE A 717 28.92 3.26 -37.37
N GLU A 718 28.64 2.02 -37.80
CA GLU A 718 28.50 1.67 -39.22
C GLU A 718 27.28 2.34 -39.86
N ILE A 719 26.17 2.41 -39.11
CA ILE A 719 24.95 3.11 -39.55
C ILE A 719 25.24 4.60 -39.74
N ALA A 720 25.91 5.24 -38.78
CA ALA A 720 26.29 6.64 -38.88
C ALA A 720 27.21 6.89 -40.10
N LEU A 721 28.24 6.07 -40.28
CA LEU A 721 29.16 6.15 -41.43
C LEU A 721 28.47 5.88 -42.78
N GLY A 722 27.44 5.04 -42.81
CA GLY A 722 26.65 4.75 -44.01
C GLY A 722 25.77 5.91 -44.47
N ASN A 723 25.38 6.79 -43.55
CA ASN A 723 24.54 7.96 -43.84
C ASN A 723 25.34 9.18 -44.31
N ILE A 724 26.68 9.11 -44.29
CA ILE A 724 27.58 10.22 -44.64
C ILE A 724 28.02 10.14 -46.11
N ALA A 725 28.18 11.30 -46.77
CA ALA A 725 28.66 11.37 -48.15
C ALA A 725 30.05 10.72 -48.31
N GLN A 726 30.15 9.78 -49.26
CA GLN A 726 31.33 8.93 -49.49
C GLN A 726 32.64 9.74 -49.68
N GLY A 727 32.58 10.90 -50.33
CA GLY A 727 33.75 11.76 -50.55
C GLY A 727 34.32 12.34 -49.25
N LYS A 728 33.47 12.85 -48.35
CA LYS A 728 33.89 13.38 -47.04
C LYS A 728 34.45 12.27 -46.15
N LYS A 729 33.77 11.11 -46.14
CA LYS A 729 34.20 9.91 -45.43
C LYS A 729 35.60 9.46 -45.86
N ASN A 730 35.82 9.32 -47.17
CA ASN A 730 37.09 8.85 -47.70
C ASN A 730 38.24 9.81 -47.40
N ASN A 731 38.00 11.13 -47.48
CA ASN A 731 39.02 12.12 -47.19
C ASN A 731 39.50 12.06 -45.73
N LEU A 732 38.57 12.06 -44.76
CA LEU A 732 38.93 12.02 -43.34
C LEU A 732 39.58 10.69 -42.95
N LEU A 733 39.06 9.56 -43.43
CA LEU A 733 39.62 8.24 -43.10
C LEU A 733 41.04 8.07 -43.66
N ASN A 734 41.32 8.56 -44.88
CA ASN A 734 42.68 8.54 -45.43
C ASN A 734 43.65 9.42 -44.63
N GLU A 735 43.19 10.58 -44.14
CA GLU A 735 43.98 11.46 -43.29
C GLU A 735 44.29 10.80 -41.94
N VAL A 736 43.30 10.15 -41.32
CA VAL A 736 43.49 9.39 -40.06
C VAL A 736 44.40 8.18 -40.24
N ILE A 737 44.29 7.45 -41.36
CA ILE A 737 45.24 6.37 -41.69
C ILE A 737 46.66 6.90 -41.82
N ALA A 738 46.85 8.12 -42.34
CA ALA A 738 48.17 8.75 -42.42
C ALA A 738 48.71 9.14 -41.04
N ILE A 739 47.85 9.53 -40.09
CA ILE A 739 48.24 9.82 -38.70
C ILE A 739 48.65 8.56 -37.93
N LEU A 740 48.05 7.41 -38.27
CA LEU A 740 48.32 6.12 -37.60
C LEU A 740 49.59 5.40 -38.11
N ARG A 741 50.10 5.78 -39.28
CA ARG A 741 51.35 5.28 -39.86
C ARG A 741 52.53 6.10 -39.37
#